data_AF-A0A367YDF1-F1
#
_entry.id   AF-A0A367YDF1-F1
#
_cell.length_a   1.000
_cell.length_b   1.000
_cell.length_c   1.000
_cell.angle_alpha   90.00
_cell.angle_beta   90.00
_cell.angle_gamma   90.00
#
_symmetry.space_group_name_H-M   'P 1'
#
loop_
_entity.id
_entity.type
_entity.pdbx_description
1 polymer ?
#
loop_
_entity_poly.entity_id
_entity_poly.type
_entity_poly.pdbx_seq_one_letter_code
_entity_poly.pdbx_strand_id
1 'polypeptide(L)'
;MSFAENFWTQDYHQGFEKLFLQLHQGILENNDFIKLFEKRMELEMIYGNSLESITSDTKPTSSRHLNEDYVSTIKNTYTKMNENFYRQGQYHLNIAENIESGVLQPFEKWCKEHEQRVRFSEYTLNDKYKLLKLHQVGVDKIQKKYFNKCRMLEEFKSHFSEQELQDELRELSLGESAGKHATKEGTRAASVNGHDGEQLEPEDEEETEVYLFTHAKYDTKQMKALLRAMLSNIPMAPHKVPILGTYQNVSTGSSITQWLLENIPEFNKNLDKAEVFGQDLIRNEFLRVVGSMGKSFINSSQFFYQWKDLAFQLSGVENEHVVDSSLAKTLSFRFDDVKEAMGVNTVDFSDKSQLPKLISEVNNIDTLYLSAVVELDKLRCEFEELAMDHLTFMQKCELDRLKAIKKVTFDFLSSFANRISNLKTVSDELVLLEETINPVNDLKFLIENYGTGRFKPVVTLYDNYYDSNVNQTFGVDLNVKARLDKKVVPYIIQCILSQLDNVYPDVQNDEERVNLWTQPIHLSNVHKLRFQLNELQDPNKITAVLKESHPLLITNVLKLYFMELPDSIIPHSYYDVIKLLYTNYHDESQADSRINGLQNVLSELPKCNLATLDAILTHLNRLVSIIGTQNKDSAHELQHRLAKEFGSLVLRPKIDSLNNLESSYLNDKFQVILMNDLFDNKQNIFNELRRQSSTRTAGGNSVSPAISRKSSLTRHDSIKSGKSHSAADSLAAKSKSRLESRLQSAVKNQMKKEVHPDGDKDAKEEDASKPASGLKRSPSPKKKKLNVLLDQDNGKSSNGKKTLPPAPVTYRPSNDIIFDKSPNESAADLSSPPKFAPSLERKSSVKDMAKDFENRSTEDFQDAISRSRSASPTKGL
;
A
#
# COMPACT_ATOMS: atom_id res chain seq x y z
N MET A 1 -24.77 -41.60 -15.97
CA MET A 1 -24.88 -40.24 -16.53
C MET A 1 -23.48 -39.72 -16.83
N SER A 2 -23.04 -39.99 -18.05
CA SER A 2 -21.82 -39.47 -18.65
C SER A 2 -22.17 -38.59 -19.87
N PHE A 3 -21.22 -37.79 -20.36
CA PHE A 3 -21.40 -37.09 -21.63
C PHE A 3 -21.53 -38.09 -22.79
N ALA A 4 -20.72 -39.15 -22.73
CA ALA A 4 -20.71 -40.28 -23.66
C ALA A 4 -22.06 -41.05 -23.75
N GLU A 5 -22.95 -40.93 -22.76
CA GLU A 5 -24.29 -41.53 -22.78
C GLU A 5 -25.39 -40.56 -23.27
N ASN A 6 -25.23 -39.24 -23.08
CA ASN A 6 -26.36 -38.29 -23.04
C ASN A 6 -26.35 -37.21 -24.13
N PHE A 7 -25.32 -37.15 -24.99
CA PHE A 7 -25.20 -36.15 -26.07
C PHE A 7 -25.27 -36.76 -27.48
N TRP A 8 -26.15 -37.74 -27.67
CA TRP A 8 -26.44 -38.36 -28.98
C TRP A 8 -27.76 -37.86 -29.58
N THR A 9 -27.77 -37.65 -30.89
CA THR A 9 -28.95 -37.35 -31.71
C THR A 9 -28.92 -38.19 -32.99
N GLN A 10 -30.08 -38.45 -33.61
CA GLN A 10 -30.17 -39.31 -34.82
C GLN A 10 -29.40 -38.74 -36.04
N ASP A 11 -29.18 -37.43 -36.07
CA ASP A 11 -28.37 -36.76 -37.09
C ASP A 11 -26.87 -36.75 -36.76
N TYR A 12 -26.49 -37.32 -35.61
CA TYR A 12 -25.15 -37.33 -35.02
C TYR A 12 -24.50 -35.95 -34.80
N HIS A 13 -25.26 -34.84 -34.89
CA HIS A 13 -24.70 -33.49 -34.88
C HIS A 13 -25.14 -32.65 -33.68
N GLN A 14 -26.45 -32.42 -33.56
CA GLN A 14 -27.04 -31.50 -32.57
C GLN A 14 -26.64 -31.84 -31.13
N GLY A 15 -26.44 -33.13 -30.83
CA GLY A 15 -26.02 -33.60 -29.51
C GLY A 15 -24.65 -33.04 -29.10
N PHE A 16 -23.61 -33.29 -29.90
CA PHE A 16 -22.26 -32.81 -29.58
C PHE A 16 -22.12 -31.29 -29.81
N GLU A 17 -22.78 -30.71 -30.82
CA GLU A 17 -22.81 -29.26 -31.04
C GLU A 17 -23.30 -28.52 -29.79
N LYS A 18 -24.42 -28.99 -29.21
CA LYS A 18 -24.97 -28.42 -27.98
C LYS A 18 -24.02 -28.58 -26.78
N LEU A 19 -23.27 -29.68 -26.70
CA LEU A 19 -22.25 -29.85 -25.65
C LEU A 19 -21.12 -28.83 -25.82
N PHE A 20 -20.51 -28.74 -26.99
CA PHE A 20 -19.39 -27.80 -27.21
C PHE A 20 -19.81 -26.35 -27.03
N LEU A 21 -21.05 -25.98 -27.39
CA LEU A 21 -21.59 -24.67 -27.09
C LEU A 21 -21.61 -24.39 -25.56
N GLN A 22 -21.95 -25.37 -24.72
CA GLN A 22 -21.87 -25.22 -23.26
C GLN A 22 -20.42 -25.23 -22.72
N LEU A 23 -19.52 -26.04 -23.30
CA LEU A 23 -18.09 -26.02 -22.93
C LEU A 23 -17.44 -24.66 -23.26
N HIS A 24 -17.83 -24.02 -24.37
CA HIS A 24 -17.42 -22.65 -24.69
C HIS A 24 -18.00 -21.62 -23.72
N GLN A 25 -19.23 -21.79 -23.21
CA GLN A 25 -19.72 -20.96 -22.09
C GLN A 25 -18.83 -21.14 -20.85
N GLY A 26 -18.41 -22.37 -20.53
CA GLY A 26 -17.47 -22.64 -19.44
C GLY A 26 -16.10 -21.94 -19.59
N ILE A 27 -15.65 -21.70 -20.82
CA ILE A 27 -14.45 -20.89 -21.10
C ILE A 27 -14.72 -19.39 -20.89
N LEU A 28 -15.92 -18.90 -21.25
CA LEU A 28 -16.33 -17.52 -20.97
C LEU A 28 -16.45 -17.25 -19.45
N GLU A 29 -17.04 -18.19 -18.69
CA GLU A 29 -17.10 -18.14 -17.23
C GLU A 29 -15.70 -17.96 -16.60
N ASN A 30 -14.70 -18.73 -17.08
CA ASN A 30 -13.31 -18.59 -16.61
C ASN A 30 -12.76 -17.17 -16.84
N ASN A 31 -13.03 -16.58 -18.01
CA ASN A 31 -12.60 -15.22 -18.34
C ASN A 31 -13.30 -14.16 -17.48
N ASP A 32 -14.54 -14.39 -17.04
CA ASP A 32 -15.24 -13.49 -16.15
C ASP A 32 -14.70 -13.56 -14.70
N PHE A 33 -14.27 -14.74 -14.25
CA PHE A 33 -13.49 -14.88 -13.01
C PHE A 33 -12.14 -14.14 -13.07
N ILE A 34 -11.41 -14.23 -14.19
CA ILE A 34 -10.16 -13.49 -14.42
C ILE A 34 -10.42 -11.98 -14.27
N LYS A 35 -11.35 -11.42 -15.05
CA LYS A 35 -11.71 -9.99 -14.98
C LYS A 35 -12.14 -9.53 -13.59
N LEU A 36 -12.87 -10.38 -12.85
CA LEU A 36 -13.31 -10.08 -11.49
C LEU A 36 -12.10 -9.95 -10.53
N PHE A 37 -11.14 -10.88 -10.63
CA PHE A 37 -9.94 -10.88 -9.79
C PHE A 37 -8.96 -9.78 -10.19
N GLU A 38 -8.73 -9.55 -11.49
CA GLU A 38 -8.01 -8.40 -12.04
C GLU A 38 -8.58 -7.09 -11.48
N LYS A 39 -9.90 -6.91 -11.54
CA LYS A 39 -10.51 -5.67 -11.10
C LYS A 39 -10.41 -5.46 -9.59
N ARG A 40 -10.40 -6.53 -8.79
CA ARG A 40 -10.11 -6.42 -7.36
C ARG A 40 -8.64 -6.05 -7.10
N MET A 41 -7.71 -6.71 -7.79
CA MET A 41 -6.27 -6.44 -7.68
C MET A 41 -5.93 -4.97 -8.00
N GLU A 42 -6.47 -4.43 -9.09
CA GLU A 42 -6.30 -3.01 -9.46
C GLU A 42 -6.72 -2.07 -8.32
N LEU A 43 -7.86 -2.34 -7.67
CA LEU A 43 -8.40 -1.50 -6.61
C LEU A 43 -7.54 -1.57 -5.33
N GLU A 44 -7.02 -2.76 -4.98
CA GLU A 44 -6.06 -2.91 -3.87
C GLU A 44 -4.76 -2.15 -4.16
N MET A 45 -4.26 -2.23 -5.40
CA MET A 45 -3.06 -1.50 -5.82
C MET A 45 -3.26 0.02 -5.78
N ILE A 46 -4.39 0.53 -6.28
CA ILE A 46 -4.71 1.97 -6.23
C ILE A 46 -4.82 2.45 -4.78
N TYR A 47 -5.50 1.68 -3.92
CA TYR A 47 -5.68 2.03 -2.51
C TYR A 47 -4.34 2.01 -1.74
N GLY A 48 -3.51 0.99 -1.95
CA GLY A 48 -2.19 0.88 -1.34
C GLY A 48 -1.27 2.06 -1.70
N ASN A 49 -1.15 2.38 -2.99
CA ASN A 49 -0.37 3.52 -3.46
C ASN A 49 -0.89 4.86 -2.91
N SER A 50 -2.21 5.02 -2.80
CA SER A 50 -2.83 6.24 -2.26
C SER A 50 -2.55 6.43 -0.77
N LEU A 51 -2.40 5.35 0.02
CA LEU A 51 -2.01 5.43 1.42
C LEU A 51 -0.54 5.81 1.61
N GLU A 52 0.35 5.34 0.73
CA GLU A 52 1.77 5.69 0.79
C GLU A 52 2.04 7.15 0.40
N SER A 53 1.30 7.68 -0.60
CA SER A 53 1.45 9.08 -1.04
C SER A 53 1.05 10.10 0.03
N ILE A 54 0.22 9.74 1.01
CA ILE A 54 -0.13 10.62 2.15
C ILE A 54 1.14 11.22 2.78
N THR A 55 2.22 10.44 2.88
CA THR A 55 3.49 10.90 3.47
C THR A 55 4.18 12.00 2.64
N SER A 56 4.07 11.97 1.30
CA SER A 56 4.59 13.00 0.41
C SER A 56 3.64 14.19 0.25
N ASP A 57 2.33 13.96 0.36
CA ASP A 57 1.28 14.93 0.10
C ASP A 57 0.99 15.80 1.34
N THR A 58 1.12 15.21 2.54
CA THR A 58 0.88 15.88 3.83
C THR A 58 2.17 16.38 4.49
N LYS A 59 3.08 16.99 3.73
CA LYS A 59 4.31 17.55 4.31
C LYS A 59 3.98 18.58 5.41
N PRO A 60 4.56 18.46 6.62
CA PRO A 60 4.18 19.30 7.74
C PRO A 60 4.61 20.76 7.51
N THR A 61 3.65 21.67 7.62
CA THR A 61 3.86 23.12 7.39
C THR A 61 4.38 23.87 8.61
N SER A 62 4.20 23.33 9.81
CA SER A 62 4.68 23.95 11.05
C SER A 62 6.18 23.76 11.23
N SER A 63 6.90 24.85 11.45
CA SER A 63 8.32 24.85 11.80
C SER A 63 8.64 24.02 13.06
N ARG A 64 7.65 23.72 13.90
CA ARG A 64 7.81 22.83 15.06
C ARG A 64 8.00 21.36 14.67
N HIS A 65 7.37 20.89 13.59
CA HIS A 65 7.60 19.53 13.09
C HIS A 65 8.95 19.42 12.38
N LEU A 66 9.41 20.50 11.74
CA LEU A 66 10.70 20.59 11.05
C LEU A 66 11.90 20.82 12.00
N ASN A 67 11.65 21.16 13.26
CA ASN A 67 12.69 21.34 14.26
C ASN A 67 12.97 20.00 14.96
N GLU A 68 14.18 19.46 14.81
CA GLU A 68 14.56 18.20 15.47
C GLU A 68 14.70 18.32 16.98
N ASP A 69 15.13 19.48 17.49
CA ASP A 69 15.23 19.75 18.93
C ASP A 69 13.85 19.97 19.59
N TYR A 70 12.77 20.12 18.79
CA TYR A 70 11.41 20.25 19.32
C TYR A 70 10.81 18.87 19.62
N VAL A 71 10.98 18.44 20.87
CA VAL A 71 10.37 17.20 21.40
C VAL A 71 8.97 17.51 21.90
N SER A 72 7.96 16.88 21.29
CA SER A 72 6.58 16.90 21.80
C SER A 72 5.84 15.62 21.41
N THR A 73 4.91 15.19 22.26
CA THR A 73 4.07 14.01 22.04
C THR A 73 3.24 14.15 20.76
N ILE A 74 2.73 15.36 20.47
CA ILE A 74 2.00 15.67 19.23
C ILE A 74 2.89 15.51 17.98
N LYS A 75 4.17 15.97 18.00
CA LYS A 75 5.11 15.74 16.87
C LYS A 75 5.32 14.25 16.64
N ASN A 76 5.58 13.49 17.72
CA ASN A 76 5.81 12.04 17.63
C ASN A 76 4.57 11.30 17.09
N THR A 77 3.38 11.59 17.61
CA THR A 77 2.12 10.97 17.18
C THR A 77 1.84 11.22 15.70
N TYR A 78 2.04 12.45 15.22
CA TYR A 78 1.88 12.79 13.81
C TYR A 78 2.80 11.96 12.90
N THR A 79 4.09 11.86 13.24
CA THR A 79 5.05 11.03 12.49
C THR A 79 4.65 9.55 12.52
N LYS A 80 4.28 9.01 13.69
CA LYS A 80 3.90 7.61 13.85
C LYS A 80 2.59 7.24 13.13
N MET A 81 1.66 8.18 13.03
CA MET A 81 0.42 8.01 12.27
C MET A 81 0.71 7.92 10.76
N ASN A 82 1.60 8.76 10.23
CA ASN A 82 2.06 8.67 8.84
C ASN A 82 2.83 7.37 8.55
N GLU A 83 3.72 6.92 9.45
CA GLU A 83 4.38 5.60 9.36
C GLU A 83 3.38 4.43 9.41
N ASN A 84 2.26 4.58 10.12
CA ASN A 84 1.20 3.59 10.19
C ASN A 84 0.43 3.50 8.87
N PHE A 85 0.01 4.64 8.29
CA PHE A 85 -0.66 4.66 6.98
C PHE A 85 0.21 4.09 5.87
N TYR A 86 1.51 4.40 5.84
CA TYR A 86 2.46 3.79 4.91
C TYR A 86 2.49 2.26 5.04
N ARG A 87 2.54 1.73 6.27
CA ARG A 87 2.48 0.27 6.50
C ARG A 87 1.16 -0.34 6.05
N GLN A 88 0.03 0.34 6.26
CA GLN A 88 -1.27 -0.12 5.72
C GLN A 88 -1.22 -0.20 4.18
N GLY A 89 -0.67 0.82 3.52
CA GLY A 89 -0.47 0.84 2.06
C GLY A 89 0.29 -0.39 1.56
N GLN A 90 1.44 -0.68 2.17
CA GLN A 90 2.26 -1.85 1.85
C GLN A 90 1.51 -3.19 2.00
N TYR A 91 0.60 -3.33 2.99
CA TYR A 91 -0.22 -4.54 3.11
C TYR A 91 -1.20 -4.69 1.94
N HIS A 92 -1.83 -3.60 1.49
CA HIS A 92 -2.73 -3.61 0.34
C HIS A 92 -1.99 -3.89 -0.98
N LEU A 93 -0.78 -3.32 -1.16
CA LEU A 93 0.08 -3.65 -2.29
C LEU A 93 0.48 -5.13 -2.31
N ASN A 94 0.86 -5.72 -1.17
CA ASN A 94 1.16 -7.15 -1.11
C ASN A 94 -0.09 -8.03 -1.33
N ILE A 95 -1.30 -7.60 -0.97
CA ILE A 95 -2.53 -8.32 -1.35
C ILE A 95 -2.69 -8.32 -2.88
N ALA A 96 -2.47 -7.19 -3.56
CA ALA A 96 -2.51 -7.12 -5.02
C ALA A 96 -1.47 -8.05 -5.66
N GLU A 97 -0.21 -7.99 -5.22
CA GLU A 97 0.90 -8.86 -5.67
C GLU A 97 0.59 -10.36 -5.51
N ASN A 98 -0.03 -10.76 -4.39
CA ASN A 98 -0.44 -12.14 -4.16
C ASN A 98 -1.60 -12.57 -5.07
N ILE A 99 -2.52 -11.66 -5.44
CA ILE A 99 -3.58 -11.95 -6.42
C ILE A 99 -2.97 -12.09 -7.82
N GLU A 100 -2.05 -11.21 -8.21
CA GLU A 100 -1.38 -11.26 -9.51
C GLU A 100 -0.62 -12.59 -9.70
N SER A 101 0.34 -12.86 -8.81
CA SER A 101 1.27 -13.97 -8.94
C SER A 101 0.70 -15.32 -8.49
N GLY A 102 -0.15 -15.32 -7.45
CA GLY A 102 -0.71 -16.54 -6.86
C GLY A 102 -2.02 -17.01 -7.46
N VAL A 103 -2.78 -16.13 -8.13
CA VAL A 103 -4.15 -16.40 -8.57
C VAL A 103 -4.30 -16.19 -10.08
N LEU A 104 -4.01 -14.97 -10.58
CA LEU A 104 -4.25 -14.59 -11.97
C LEU A 104 -3.30 -15.30 -12.95
N GLN A 105 -1.99 -15.10 -12.82
CA GLN A 105 -1.01 -15.68 -13.76
C GLN A 105 -1.13 -17.22 -13.90
N PRO A 106 -1.29 -18.01 -12.82
CA PRO A 106 -1.47 -19.46 -12.93
C PRO A 106 -2.81 -19.84 -13.57
N PHE A 107 -3.90 -19.15 -13.23
CA PHE A 107 -5.24 -19.48 -13.72
C PHE A 107 -5.42 -19.09 -15.18
N GLU A 108 -4.93 -17.93 -15.62
CA GLU A 108 -4.90 -17.54 -17.03
C GLU A 108 -4.19 -18.56 -17.90
N LYS A 109 -2.99 -19.00 -17.47
CA LYS A 109 -2.21 -20.01 -18.19
C LYS A 109 -3.01 -21.30 -18.32
N TRP A 110 -3.58 -21.78 -17.22
CA TRP A 110 -4.42 -22.99 -17.21
C TRP A 110 -5.66 -22.84 -18.10
N CYS A 111 -6.27 -21.65 -18.14
CA CYS A 111 -7.45 -21.37 -18.97
C CYS A 111 -7.12 -21.43 -20.47
N LYS A 112 -5.98 -20.85 -20.89
CA LYS A 112 -5.47 -20.93 -22.27
C LYS A 112 -5.21 -22.40 -22.68
N GLU A 113 -4.63 -23.20 -21.79
CA GLU A 113 -4.40 -24.65 -22.01
C GLU A 113 -5.72 -25.46 -22.04
N HIS A 114 -6.73 -25.07 -21.27
CA HIS A 114 -8.06 -25.70 -21.29
C HIS A 114 -8.84 -25.36 -22.57
N GLU A 115 -8.85 -24.10 -23.00
CA GLU A 115 -9.47 -23.64 -24.26
C GLU A 115 -8.89 -24.38 -25.47
N GLN A 116 -7.57 -24.59 -25.51
CA GLN A 116 -6.90 -25.38 -26.55
C GLN A 116 -7.39 -26.83 -26.59
N ARG A 117 -7.56 -27.49 -25.44
CA ARG A 117 -8.08 -28.88 -25.36
C ARG A 117 -9.52 -28.99 -25.87
N VAL A 118 -10.38 -28.03 -25.53
CA VAL A 118 -11.78 -28.01 -26.00
C VAL A 118 -11.83 -27.79 -27.51
N ARG A 119 -11.12 -26.78 -28.04
CA ARG A 119 -11.06 -26.50 -29.48
C ARG A 119 -10.51 -27.65 -30.31
N PHE A 120 -9.45 -28.31 -29.83
CA PHE A 120 -8.89 -29.50 -30.50
C PHE A 120 -9.95 -30.60 -30.62
N SER A 121 -10.65 -30.89 -29.53
CA SER A 121 -11.70 -31.92 -29.49
C SER A 121 -12.88 -31.61 -30.42
N GLU A 122 -13.34 -30.36 -30.41
CA GLU A 122 -14.40 -29.86 -31.28
C GLU A 122 -14.02 -29.96 -32.76
N TYR A 123 -12.81 -29.51 -33.11
CA TYR A 123 -12.28 -29.55 -34.47
C TYR A 123 -12.23 -30.99 -34.99
N THR A 124 -11.63 -31.90 -34.23
CA THR A 124 -11.46 -33.31 -34.62
C THR A 124 -12.79 -34.02 -34.85
N LEU A 125 -13.80 -33.79 -33.99
CA LEU A 125 -15.13 -34.37 -34.18
C LEU A 125 -15.88 -33.74 -35.35
N ASN A 126 -15.82 -32.42 -35.52
CA ASN A 126 -16.51 -31.72 -36.61
C ASN A 126 -15.93 -32.09 -37.99
N ASP A 127 -14.61 -32.30 -38.09
CA ASP A 127 -13.95 -32.75 -39.31
C ASP A 127 -14.40 -34.16 -39.73
N LYS A 128 -14.36 -35.11 -38.80
CA LYS A 128 -14.85 -36.49 -39.03
C LYS A 128 -16.36 -36.54 -39.28
N TYR A 129 -17.16 -35.69 -38.63
CA TYR A 129 -18.59 -35.54 -38.92
C TYR A 129 -18.85 -35.05 -40.36
N LYS A 130 -18.09 -34.05 -40.84
CA LYS A 130 -18.21 -33.56 -42.23
C LYS A 130 -17.89 -34.67 -43.24
N LEU A 131 -16.86 -35.48 -42.98
CA LEU A 131 -16.52 -36.63 -43.81
C LEU A 131 -17.67 -37.66 -43.87
N LEU A 132 -18.20 -38.06 -42.70
CA LEU A 132 -19.36 -38.95 -42.61
C LEU A 132 -20.56 -38.39 -43.41
N LYS A 133 -20.84 -37.09 -43.25
CA LYS A 133 -21.98 -36.43 -43.92
C LYS A 133 -21.81 -36.35 -45.44
N LEU A 134 -20.58 -36.12 -45.92
CA LEU A 134 -20.25 -36.13 -47.35
C LEU A 134 -20.52 -37.51 -47.96
N HIS A 135 -20.08 -38.59 -47.29
CA HIS A 135 -20.31 -39.96 -47.75
C HIS A 135 -21.79 -40.35 -47.69
N GLN A 136 -22.53 -39.93 -46.66
CA GLN A 136 -23.99 -40.15 -46.57
C GLN A 136 -24.73 -39.57 -47.78
N VAL A 137 -24.43 -38.31 -48.15
CA VAL A 137 -25.01 -37.65 -49.33
C VAL A 137 -24.56 -38.33 -50.64
N GLY A 138 -23.38 -38.94 -50.66
CA GLY A 138 -22.91 -39.79 -51.77
C GLY A 138 -23.75 -41.06 -51.93
N VAL A 139 -23.97 -41.80 -50.84
CA VAL A 139 -24.80 -43.01 -50.81
C VAL A 139 -26.24 -42.69 -51.20
N ASP A 140 -26.85 -41.62 -50.67
CA ASP A 140 -28.20 -41.19 -51.05
C ASP A 140 -28.37 -40.92 -52.55
N LYS A 141 -27.31 -40.43 -53.23
CA LYS A 141 -27.32 -40.22 -54.69
C LYS A 141 -27.23 -41.55 -55.44
N ILE A 142 -26.32 -42.44 -55.03
CA ILE A 142 -26.16 -43.77 -55.66
C ILE A 142 -27.44 -44.60 -55.48
N GLN A 143 -28.04 -44.57 -54.29
CA GLN A 143 -29.31 -45.21 -53.97
C GLN A 143 -30.45 -44.73 -54.90
N LYS A 144 -30.56 -43.42 -55.14
CA LYS A 144 -31.57 -42.87 -56.06
C LYS A 144 -31.32 -43.31 -57.51
N LYS A 145 -30.06 -43.34 -57.97
CA LYS A 145 -29.70 -43.86 -59.29
C LYS A 145 -30.06 -45.34 -59.43
N TYR A 146 -29.75 -46.14 -58.41
CA TYR A 146 -30.11 -47.56 -58.33
C TYR A 146 -31.63 -47.77 -58.46
N PHE A 147 -32.43 -47.16 -57.58
CA PHE A 147 -33.89 -47.33 -57.64
C PHE A 147 -34.51 -46.84 -58.95
N ASN A 148 -33.98 -45.76 -59.54
CA ASN A 148 -34.42 -45.31 -60.86
C ASN A 148 -34.12 -46.36 -61.96
N LYS A 149 -32.91 -46.94 -61.97
CA LYS A 149 -32.52 -47.98 -62.93
C LYS A 149 -33.29 -49.29 -62.73
N CYS A 150 -33.54 -49.71 -61.48
CA CYS A 150 -34.41 -50.84 -61.17
C CYS A 150 -35.85 -50.59 -61.65
N ARG A 151 -36.40 -49.39 -61.43
CA ARG A 151 -37.72 -49.01 -61.98
C ARG A 151 -37.74 -49.11 -63.50
N MET A 152 -36.72 -48.58 -64.20
CA MET A 152 -36.62 -48.68 -65.66
C MET A 152 -36.52 -50.13 -66.14
N LEU A 153 -35.83 -51.00 -65.40
CA LEU A 153 -35.73 -52.44 -65.72
C LEU A 153 -37.07 -53.17 -65.54
N GLU A 154 -37.82 -52.90 -64.46
CA GLU A 154 -39.14 -53.49 -64.27
C GLU A 154 -40.18 -52.94 -65.26
N GLU A 155 -40.12 -51.64 -65.58
CA GLU A 155 -40.93 -51.02 -66.63
C GLU A 155 -40.64 -51.69 -67.99
N PHE A 156 -39.36 -51.89 -68.34
CA PHE A 156 -38.94 -52.61 -69.54
C PHE A 156 -39.44 -54.07 -69.57
N LYS A 157 -39.28 -54.83 -68.48
CA LYS A 157 -39.80 -56.21 -68.38
C LYS A 157 -41.31 -56.29 -68.59
N SER A 158 -42.07 -55.29 -68.12
CA SER A 158 -43.54 -55.28 -68.20
C SER A 158 -44.08 -55.21 -69.64
N HIS A 159 -43.24 -54.85 -70.62
CA HIS A 159 -43.60 -54.79 -72.04
C HIS A 159 -43.50 -56.13 -72.78
N PHE A 160 -42.97 -57.19 -72.16
CA PHE A 160 -42.74 -58.50 -72.78
C PHE A 160 -43.39 -59.65 -72.02
N SER A 161 -43.69 -60.76 -72.73
CA SER A 161 -44.25 -61.95 -72.07
C SER A 161 -43.17 -62.76 -71.32
N GLU A 162 -43.58 -63.46 -70.26
CA GLU A 162 -42.68 -64.23 -69.39
C GLU A 162 -41.92 -65.35 -70.15
N GLN A 163 -42.47 -65.84 -71.27
CA GLN A 163 -41.82 -66.83 -72.12
C GLN A 163 -40.74 -66.20 -73.01
N GLU A 164 -41.03 -65.04 -73.64
CA GLU A 164 -40.04 -64.32 -74.47
C GLU A 164 -38.83 -63.85 -73.66
N LEU A 165 -39.05 -63.39 -72.43
CA LEU A 165 -37.97 -62.99 -71.51
C LEU A 165 -37.07 -64.16 -71.10
N GLN A 166 -37.60 -65.39 -71.03
CA GLN A 166 -36.83 -66.58 -70.68
C GLN A 166 -36.01 -67.13 -71.84
N ASP A 167 -36.53 -67.09 -73.06
CA ASP A 167 -35.81 -67.61 -74.23
C ASP A 167 -34.62 -66.74 -74.61
N GLU A 168 -34.74 -65.41 -74.53
CA GLU A 168 -33.62 -64.49 -74.84
C GLU A 168 -32.51 -64.52 -73.77
N LEU A 169 -32.86 -64.74 -72.50
CA LEU A 169 -31.89 -64.98 -71.43
C LEU A 169 -31.16 -66.34 -71.60
N ARG A 170 -31.82 -67.34 -72.21
CA ARG A 170 -31.24 -68.65 -72.52
C ARG A 170 -30.30 -68.61 -73.73
N GLU A 171 -30.67 -67.91 -74.80
CA GLU A 171 -29.80 -67.78 -75.99
C GLU A 171 -28.44 -67.16 -75.64
N LEU A 172 -28.42 -66.16 -74.74
CA LEU A 172 -27.18 -65.54 -74.26
C LEU A 172 -26.36 -66.47 -73.35
N SER A 173 -27.00 -67.28 -72.49
CA SER A 173 -26.31 -68.20 -71.58
C SER A 173 -25.50 -69.28 -72.30
N LEU A 174 -25.88 -69.64 -73.53
CA LEU A 174 -25.19 -70.64 -74.35
C LEU A 174 -23.93 -70.10 -75.05
N GLY A 175 -23.71 -68.77 -75.06
CA GLY A 175 -22.61 -68.12 -75.78
C GLY A 175 -21.24 -68.12 -75.08
N GLU A 176 -21.19 -68.25 -73.75
CA GLU A 176 -19.96 -68.00 -72.97
C GLU A 176 -19.12 -69.25 -72.64
N SER A 177 -19.55 -70.45 -73.05
CA SER A 177 -18.86 -71.72 -72.73
C SER A 177 -17.68 -72.08 -73.66
N ALA A 178 -16.69 -71.19 -73.80
CA ALA A 178 -15.48 -71.46 -74.59
C ALA A 178 -14.22 -70.71 -74.09
N GLY A 179 -13.81 -70.90 -72.81
CA GLY A 179 -12.78 -70.04 -72.21
C GLY A 179 -11.98 -70.59 -71.01
N LYS A 180 -11.27 -71.71 -71.18
CA LYS A 180 -10.12 -72.21 -70.35
C LYS A 180 -10.36 -72.64 -68.88
N HIS A 181 -10.06 -73.92 -68.67
CA HIS A 181 -9.80 -74.62 -67.41
C HIS A 181 -8.55 -74.15 -66.64
N ALA A 182 -8.49 -74.58 -65.36
CA ALA A 182 -7.29 -74.84 -64.52
C ALA A 182 -6.58 -73.61 -63.89
N THR A 183 -6.16 -73.60 -62.60
CA THR A 183 -6.25 -74.61 -61.52
C THR A 183 -6.10 -73.95 -60.13
N LYS A 184 -6.74 -74.57 -59.11
CA LYS A 184 -6.23 -74.93 -57.76
C LYS A 184 -4.73 -74.65 -57.47
N GLU A 185 -4.22 -74.39 -56.27
CA GLU A 185 -4.65 -74.38 -54.84
C GLU A 185 -3.65 -73.43 -54.11
N GLY A 186 -3.95 -72.68 -53.04
CA GLY A 186 -4.09 -73.15 -51.66
C GLY A 186 -2.84 -72.85 -50.77
N THR A 187 -3.06 -72.62 -49.47
CA THR A 187 -2.10 -72.76 -48.32
C THR A 187 -1.57 -71.49 -47.60
N ARG A 188 -1.38 -71.68 -46.28
CA ARG A 188 -1.18 -70.74 -45.17
C ARG A 188 0.26 -70.20 -44.98
N ALA A 189 0.33 -68.97 -44.48
CA ALA A 189 1.05 -68.46 -43.29
C ALA A 189 2.55 -68.77 -42.98
N ALA A 190 3.15 -67.83 -42.20
CA ALA A 190 4.46 -67.88 -41.52
C ALA A 190 5.71 -67.73 -42.42
N SER A 191 6.86 -67.16 -41.98
CA SER A 191 7.17 -66.24 -40.86
C SER A 191 8.65 -65.77 -40.95
N VAL A 192 8.97 -64.56 -40.48
CA VAL A 192 10.25 -64.16 -39.81
C VAL A 192 11.59 -64.00 -40.59
N ASN A 193 12.09 -62.74 -40.51
CA ASN A 193 13.47 -62.21 -40.35
C ASN A 193 14.62 -62.32 -41.39
N GLY A 194 15.46 -61.27 -41.36
CA GLY A 194 16.76 -61.09 -42.06
C GLY A 194 16.73 -59.84 -42.96
N HIS A 195 16.83 -58.61 -42.45
CA HIS A 195 18.03 -57.85 -42.02
C HIS A 195 19.04 -57.57 -43.14
N ASP A 196 19.61 -56.36 -43.07
CA ASP A 196 20.58 -55.73 -43.98
C ASP A 196 20.04 -55.40 -45.40
N GLY A 197 20.24 -54.22 -45.98
CA GLY A 197 20.91 -53.03 -45.47
C GLY A 197 21.90 -52.43 -46.47
N GLU A 198 21.43 -51.88 -47.60
CA GLU A 198 22.29 -51.05 -48.45
C GLU A 198 21.50 -50.04 -49.30
N GLN A 199 22.12 -48.89 -49.55
CA GLN A 199 21.58 -47.79 -50.35
C GLN A 199 21.80 -48.09 -51.83
N LEU A 200 20.76 -47.95 -52.65
CA LEU A 200 20.87 -47.85 -54.10
C LEU A 200 20.05 -46.65 -54.58
N GLU A 201 20.73 -45.74 -55.25
CA GLU A 201 20.14 -44.61 -55.95
C GLU A 201 19.38 -45.13 -57.18
N PRO A 202 18.19 -44.61 -57.52
CA PRO A 202 17.64 -44.74 -58.85
C PRO A 202 18.22 -43.63 -59.75
N GLU A 203 19.04 -44.04 -60.72
CA GLU A 203 19.22 -43.27 -61.95
C GLU A 203 17.93 -43.38 -62.77
N ASP A 204 17.10 -42.33 -62.77
CA ASP A 204 15.94 -42.23 -63.68
C ASP A 204 16.32 -41.43 -64.93
N GLU A 205 16.23 -42.08 -66.10
CA GLU A 205 16.43 -41.46 -67.41
C GLU A 205 15.26 -40.50 -67.74
N GLU A 206 15.47 -39.18 -67.66
CA GLU A 206 14.46 -38.18 -68.01
C GLU A 206 14.10 -38.21 -69.52
N GLU A 207 12.96 -38.80 -69.88
CA GLU A 207 12.32 -38.58 -71.20
C GLU A 207 12.11 -37.07 -71.41
N THR A 208 12.86 -36.48 -72.35
CA THR A 208 12.85 -35.03 -72.55
C THR A 208 11.67 -34.60 -73.43
N GLU A 209 10.54 -34.26 -72.81
CA GLU A 209 9.43 -33.60 -73.52
C GLU A 209 9.89 -32.31 -74.19
N VAL A 210 9.55 -32.14 -75.48
CA VAL A 210 9.88 -30.94 -76.26
C VAL A 210 8.61 -30.16 -76.57
N TYR A 211 8.48 -28.97 -75.98
CA TYR A 211 7.32 -28.10 -76.19
C TYR A 211 7.48 -27.30 -77.49
N LEU A 212 6.51 -27.45 -78.39
CA LEU A 212 6.50 -26.78 -79.69
C LEU A 212 5.76 -25.44 -79.59
N PHE A 213 6.48 -24.36 -79.88
CA PHE A 213 5.93 -23.02 -80.10
C PHE A 213 6.18 -22.62 -81.56
N THR A 214 5.35 -21.74 -82.11
CA THR A 214 5.34 -21.38 -83.54
C THR A 214 6.66 -20.75 -84.02
N HIS A 215 7.49 -20.25 -83.09
CA HIS A 215 8.77 -19.59 -83.38
C HIS A 215 10.00 -20.22 -82.70
N ALA A 216 9.81 -21.17 -81.77
CA ALA A 216 10.91 -21.82 -81.05
C ALA A 216 10.52 -23.23 -80.55
N LYS A 217 11.51 -24.08 -80.29
CA LYS A 217 11.34 -25.34 -79.55
C LYS A 217 12.00 -25.18 -78.20
N TYR A 218 11.29 -25.49 -77.13
CA TYR A 218 11.82 -25.44 -75.77
C TYR A 218 11.95 -26.86 -75.22
N ASP A 219 13.13 -27.18 -74.68
CA ASP A 219 13.28 -28.35 -73.81
C ASP A 219 12.64 -28.11 -72.43
N THR A 220 12.45 -29.17 -71.65
CA THR A 220 11.83 -29.10 -70.32
C THR A 220 12.52 -28.12 -69.37
N LYS A 221 13.85 -27.96 -69.45
CA LYS A 221 14.65 -27.09 -68.58
C LYS A 221 14.47 -25.62 -68.96
N GLN A 222 14.43 -25.32 -70.26
CA GLN A 222 14.14 -23.99 -70.80
C GLN A 222 12.68 -23.56 -70.53
N MET A 223 11.71 -24.47 -70.74
CA MET A 223 10.29 -24.18 -70.48
C MET A 223 10.04 -23.95 -68.98
N LYS A 224 10.67 -24.75 -68.10
CA LYS A 224 10.65 -24.54 -66.65
C LYS A 224 11.19 -23.17 -66.24
N ALA A 225 12.33 -22.76 -66.82
CA ALA A 225 12.91 -21.43 -66.56
C ALA A 225 11.99 -20.30 -67.05
N LEU A 226 11.40 -20.46 -68.24
CA LEU A 226 10.49 -19.47 -68.83
C LEU A 226 9.20 -19.31 -68.02
N LEU A 227 8.50 -20.40 -67.70
CA LEU A 227 7.27 -20.36 -66.91
C LEU A 227 7.50 -19.81 -65.50
N ARG A 228 8.64 -20.14 -64.87
CA ARG A 228 9.03 -19.53 -63.59
C ARG A 228 9.20 -18.01 -63.74
N ALA A 229 9.88 -17.55 -64.78
CA ALA A 229 10.03 -16.12 -65.04
C ALA A 229 8.69 -15.42 -65.34
N MET A 230 7.76 -16.08 -66.04
CA MET A 230 6.41 -15.55 -66.30
C MET A 230 5.58 -15.45 -65.03
N LEU A 231 5.47 -16.54 -64.25
CA LEU A 231 4.65 -16.59 -63.03
C LEU A 231 5.18 -15.67 -61.91
N SER A 232 6.49 -15.40 -61.85
CA SER A 232 7.05 -14.48 -60.86
C SER A 232 6.91 -12.99 -61.21
N ASN A 233 6.71 -12.63 -62.49
CA ASN A 233 6.78 -11.24 -62.95
C ASN A 233 5.50 -10.72 -63.63
N ILE A 234 4.60 -11.60 -64.09
CA ILE A 234 3.31 -11.20 -64.66
C ILE A 234 2.30 -11.05 -63.50
N PRO A 235 1.62 -9.90 -63.37
CA PRO A 235 0.64 -9.71 -62.30
C PRO A 235 -0.52 -10.71 -62.42
N MET A 236 -0.83 -11.37 -61.30
CA MET A 236 -1.96 -12.28 -61.13
C MET A 236 -2.91 -11.72 -60.07
N ALA A 237 -4.22 -11.85 -60.30
CA ALA A 237 -5.25 -11.41 -59.38
C ALA A 237 -6.50 -12.33 -59.43
N PRO A 238 -7.35 -12.34 -58.39
CA PRO A 238 -8.69 -12.91 -58.46
C PRO A 238 -9.57 -12.16 -59.47
N HIS A 239 -10.22 -12.87 -60.39
CA HIS A 239 -11.19 -12.30 -61.32
C HIS A 239 -12.57 -12.96 -61.19
N LYS A 240 -13.61 -12.16 -60.94
CA LYS A 240 -14.99 -12.65 -60.73
C LYS A 240 -15.83 -12.51 -62.00
N VAL A 241 -16.21 -13.64 -62.58
CA VAL A 241 -17.13 -13.72 -63.72
C VAL A 241 -18.56 -13.92 -63.21
N PRO A 242 -19.56 -13.13 -63.66
CA PRO A 242 -20.96 -13.37 -63.34
C PRO A 242 -21.38 -14.80 -63.70
N ILE A 243 -22.16 -15.45 -62.82
CA ILE A 243 -22.65 -16.83 -62.94
C ILE A 243 -21.56 -17.92 -62.85
N LEU A 244 -20.36 -17.72 -63.41
CA LEU A 244 -19.27 -18.71 -63.45
C LEU A 244 -18.34 -18.70 -62.22
N GLY A 245 -18.39 -17.66 -61.37
CA GLY A 245 -17.65 -17.61 -60.10
C GLY A 245 -16.33 -16.82 -60.16
N THR A 246 -15.50 -16.99 -59.14
CA THR A 246 -14.20 -16.31 -59.02
C THR A 246 -13.07 -17.24 -59.44
N TYR A 247 -12.33 -16.85 -60.47
CA TYR A 247 -11.12 -17.53 -60.94
C TYR A 247 -9.91 -16.93 -60.23
N GLN A 248 -9.08 -17.79 -59.64
CA GLN A 248 -7.79 -17.42 -59.05
C GLN A 248 -6.67 -17.51 -60.08
N ASN A 249 -5.54 -16.85 -59.79
CA ASN A 249 -4.33 -16.83 -60.61
C ASN A 249 -4.60 -16.38 -62.06
N VAL A 250 -5.30 -15.25 -62.21
CA VAL A 250 -5.71 -14.69 -63.51
C VAL A 250 -4.87 -13.48 -63.88
N SER A 251 -4.37 -13.45 -65.11
CA SER A 251 -3.67 -12.32 -65.72
C SER A 251 -4.45 -11.79 -66.93
N THR A 252 -4.26 -10.51 -67.28
CA THR A 252 -4.85 -9.95 -68.52
C THR A 252 -4.02 -10.31 -69.74
N GLY A 253 -4.65 -10.41 -70.91
CA GLY A 253 -3.95 -10.61 -72.19
C GLY A 253 -2.89 -9.52 -72.44
N SER A 254 -3.19 -8.27 -72.08
CA SER A 254 -2.22 -7.18 -72.16
C SER A 254 -1.01 -7.33 -71.23
N SER A 255 -1.19 -7.83 -70.01
CA SER A 255 -0.07 -8.04 -69.08
C SER A 255 0.87 -9.14 -69.57
N ILE A 256 0.31 -10.22 -70.14
CA ILE A 256 1.09 -11.32 -70.73
C ILE A 256 1.85 -10.83 -71.97
N THR A 257 1.16 -10.10 -72.86
CA THR A 257 1.75 -9.58 -74.10
C THR A 257 2.86 -8.57 -73.82
N GLN A 258 2.66 -7.64 -72.88
CA GLN A 258 3.68 -6.66 -72.50
C GLN A 258 4.93 -7.36 -71.97
N TRP A 259 4.78 -8.34 -71.07
CA TRP A 259 5.92 -9.07 -70.51
C TRP A 259 6.71 -9.80 -71.60
N LEU A 260 6.04 -10.45 -72.56
CA LEU A 260 6.67 -11.13 -73.70
C LEU A 260 7.48 -10.17 -74.59
N LEU A 261 6.96 -8.95 -74.83
CA LEU A 261 7.64 -7.93 -75.64
C LEU A 261 8.87 -7.33 -74.94
N GLU A 262 8.89 -7.30 -73.62
CA GLU A 262 9.98 -6.73 -72.80
C GLU A 262 11.08 -7.76 -72.48
N ASN A 263 10.73 -9.04 -72.29
CA ASN A 263 11.63 -10.06 -71.74
C ASN A 263 12.15 -11.08 -72.77
N ILE A 264 11.56 -11.18 -73.96
CA ILE A 264 12.01 -12.09 -75.03
C ILE A 264 12.64 -11.28 -76.17
N PRO A 265 13.97 -11.32 -76.36
CA PRO A 265 14.67 -10.50 -77.36
C PRO A 265 14.18 -10.66 -78.80
N GLU A 266 13.66 -11.84 -79.14
CA GLU A 266 13.15 -12.20 -80.48
C GLU A 266 11.81 -11.52 -80.84
N PHE A 267 11.11 -10.98 -79.85
CA PHE A 267 9.80 -10.32 -79.97
C PHE A 267 9.87 -8.80 -79.89
N ASN A 268 11.07 -8.22 -79.79
CA ASN A 268 11.28 -6.78 -79.57
C ASN A 268 10.42 -5.90 -80.51
N LYS A 269 9.33 -5.34 -79.94
CA LYS A 269 8.29 -4.53 -80.59
C LYS A 269 7.48 -5.19 -81.72
N ASN A 270 7.49 -6.52 -81.86
CA ASN A 270 6.64 -7.25 -82.79
C ASN A 270 5.42 -7.85 -82.06
N LEU A 271 4.27 -7.18 -82.18
CA LEU A 271 3.04 -7.57 -81.50
C LEU A 271 2.49 -8.92 -81.99
N ASP A 272 2.50 -9.16 -83.31
CA ASP A 272 1.92 -10.35 -83.93
C ASP A 272 2.56 -11.65 -83.39
N LYS A 273 3.89 -11.64 -83.19
CA LYS A 273 4.61 -12.76 -82.58
C LYS A 273 4.19 -13.03 -81.14
N ALA A 274 3.93 -11.98 -80.36
CA ALA A 274 3.55 -12.10 -78.96
C ALA A 274 2.11 -12.64 -78.80
N GLU A 275 1.19 -12.29 -79.70
CA GLU A 275 -0.15 -12.88 -79.73
C GLU A 275 -0.12 -14.37 -80.14
N VAL A 276 0.69 -14.72 -81.14
CA VAL A 276 0.91 -16.13 -81.53
C VAL A 276 1.53 -16.93 -80.37
N PHE A 277 2.47 -16.34 -79.62
CA PHE A 277 3.04 -16.98 -78.44
C PHE A 277 2.01 -17.19 -77.32
N GLY A 278 1.15 -16.20 -77.07
CA GLY A 278 0.00 -16.33 -76.16
C GLY A 278 -0.98 -17.43 -76.59
N GLN A 279 -1.19 -17.60 -77.89
CA GLN A 279 -1.97 -18.71 -78.45
C GLN A 279 -1.32 -20.07 -78.20
N ASP A 280 0.00 -20.16 -78.30
CA ASP A 280 0.75 -21.39 -78.03
C ASP A 280 0.79 -21.76 -76.55
N LEU A 281 0.72 -20.79 -75.62
CA LEU A 281 0.52 -21.05 -74.19
C LEU A 281 -0.86 -21.66 -73.88
N ILE A 282 -1.89 -21.31 -74.66
CA ILE A 282 -3.21 -21.96 -74.57
C ILE A 282 -3.17 -23.35 -75.20
N ARG A 283 -2.49 -23.51 -76.35
CA ARG A 283 -2.34 -24.79 -77.07
C ARG A 283 -1.58 -25.83 -76.26
N ASN A 284 -0.49 -25.44 -75.60
CA ASN A 284 0.30 -26.28 -74.70
C ASN A 284 -0.31 -26.35 -73.28
N GLU A 285 -1.61 -26.08 -73.14
CA GLU A 285 -2.39 -26.27 -71.90
C GLU A 285 -1.97 -25.43 -70.67
N PHE A 286 -0.98 -24.54 -70.75
CA PHE A 286 -0.53 -23.70 -69.63
C PHE A 286 -1.53 -22.60 -69.24
N LEU A 287 -2.31 -22.09 -70.20
CA LEU A 287 -3.34 -21.06 -69.99
C LEU A 287 -4.77 -21.57 -70.32
N ARG A 288 -5.77 -21.02 -69.62
CA ARG A 288 -7.21 -21.19 -69.89
C ARG A 288 -7.87 -19.83 -70.08
N VAL A 289 -8.68 -19.67 -71.13
CA VAL A 289 -9.50 -18.46 -71.37
C VAL A 289 -10.61 -18.34 -70.31
N VAL A 290 -10.81 -17.15 -69.74
CA VAL A 290 -11.83 -16.86 -68.72
C VAL A 290 -12.88 -15.89 -69.27
N GLY A 291 -14.16 -16.25 -69.14
CA GLY A 291 -15.30 -15.34 -69.38
C GLY A 291 -15.66 -15.03 -70.84
N SER A 292 -14.90 -15.52 -71.85
CA SER A 292 -15.16 -15.26 -73.27
C SER A 292 -15.31 -16.56 -74.08
N MET A 293 -16.20 -16.54 -75.08
CA MET A 293 -16.51 -17.68 -75.97
C MET A 293 -15.46 -17.89 -77.09
N GLY A 294 -14.39 -17.08 -77.12
CA GLY A 294 -13.31 -17.21 -78.10
C GLY A 294 -12.26 -18.26 -77.72
N LYS A 295 -11.76 -19.03 -78.69
CA LYS A 295 -10.60 -19.94 -78.52
C LYS A 295 -9.24 -19.25 -78.75
N SER A 296 -9.25 -17.96 -79.09
CA SER A 296 -8.06 -17.21 -79.47
C SER A 296 -7.48 -16.40 -78.32
N PHE A 297 -6.15 -16.31 -78.26
CA PHE A 297 -5.46 -15.31 -77.44
C PHE A 297 -5.65 -13.91 -78.07
N ILE A 298 -5.88 -12.89 -77.24
CA ILE A 298 -6.16 -11.52 -77.66
C ILE A 298 -5.38 -10.58 -76.73
N ASN A 299 -4.54 -9.70 -77.29
CA ASN A 299 -3.86 -8.66 -76.52
C ASN A 299 -4.86 -7.56 -76.08
N SER A 300 -5.48 -7.74 -74.92
CA SER A 300 -6.39 -6.75 -74.34
C SER A 300 -6.46 -6.87 -72.83
N SER A 301 -6.68 -5.73 -72.16
CA SER A 301 -6.94 -5.64 -70.72
C SER A 301 -8.35 -6.11 -70.33
N GLN A 302 -9.23 -6.32 -71.30
CA GLN A 302 -10.59 -6.84 -71.10
C GLN A 302 -10.67 -8.37 -71.24
N PHE A 303 -9.59 -9.03 -71.64
CA PHE A 303 -9.52 -10.49 -71.82
C PHE A 303 -8.63 -11.11 -70.74
N PHE A 304 -9.14 -12.15 -70.11
CA PHE A 304 -8.59 -12.73 -68.88
C PHE A 304 -8.17 -14.18 -69.11
N TYR A 305 -7.00 -14.56 -68.60
CA TYR A 305 -6.41 -15.88 -68.77
C TYR A 305 -5.98 -16.42 -67.40
N GLN A 306 -6.47 -17.61 -67.05
CA GLN A 306 -6.08 -18.33 -65.83
C GLN A 306 -4.87 -19.22 -66.12
N TRP A 307 -3.85 -19.15 -65.27
CA TRP A 307 -2.73 -20.10 -65.26
C TRP A 307 -3.20 -21.46 -64.72
N LYS A 308 -2.95 -22.55 -65.45
CA LYS A 308 -3.26 -23.92 -65.00
C LYS A 308 -2.18 -24.47 -64.07
N ASP A 309 -2.55 -25.44 -63.23
CA ASP A 309 -1.62 -26.11 -62.29
C ASP A 309 -0.38 -26.70 -62.97
N LEU A 310 -0.49 -27.16 -64.22
CA LEU A 310 0.64 -27.62 -65.04
C LEU A 310 1.77 -26.58 -65.13
N ALA A 311 1.44 -25.29 -65.23
CA ALA A 311 2.44 -24.22 -65.27
C ALA A 311 3.16 -24.05 -63.91
N PHE A 312 2.44 -24.19 -62.80
CA PHE A 312 3.01 -24.13 -61.43
C PHE A 312 3.88 -25.36 -61.13
N GLN A 313 3.40 -26.55 -61.49
CA GLN A 313 4.13 -27.81 -61.36
C GLN A 313 5.45 -27.81 -62.15
N LEU A 314 5.40 -27.43 -63.45
CA LEU A 314 6.60 -27.44 -64.28
C LEU A 314 7.61 -26.36 -63.84
N SER A 315 7.14 -25.16 -63.51
CA SER A 315 7.99 -24.05 -63.02
C SER A 315 8.54 -24.27 -61.61
N GLY A 316 7.92 -25.14 -60.80
CA GLY A 316 8.26 -25.31 -59.39
C GLY A 316 8.12 -24.00 -58.61
N VAL A 317 7.01 -23.30 -58.80
CA VAL A 317 6.57 -22.14 -58.02
C VAL A 317 5.34 -22.58 -57.21
N GLU A 318 5.34 -22.35 -55.90
CA GLU A 318 4.20 -22.73 -55.05
C GLU A 318 2.94 -21.97 -55.45
N ASN A 319 1.84 -22.69 -55.65
CA ASN A 319 0.52 -22.10 -55.88
C ASN A 319 -0.18 -21.96 -54.52
N GLU A 320 -0.32 -20.73 -54.01
CA GLU A 320 -1.04 -20.45 -52.74
C GLU A 320 -2.54 -20.82 -52.78
N HIS A 321 -3.06 -21.21 -53.95
CA HIS A 321 -4.44 -21.60 -54.19
C HIS A 321 -4.58 -23.00 -54.79
N VAL A 322 -3.79 -23.98 -54.31
CA VAL A 322 -4.08 -25.40 -54.55
C VAL A 322 -5.39 -25.77 -53.87
N VAL A 323 -6.45 -25.94 -54.66
CA VAL A 323 -7.59 -26.77 -54.29
C VAL A 323 -7.21 -28.21 -54.62
N ASP A 324 -7.26 -29.09 -53.63
CA ASP A 324 -6.88 -30.49 -53.76
C ASP A 324 -7.52 -31.16 -55.00
N SER A 325 -6.69 -31.58 -55.95
CA SER A 325 -7.13 -32.12 -57.25
C SER A 325 -7.89 -33.46 -57.12
N SER A 326 -7.81 -34.09 -55.95
CA SER A 326 -8.66 -35.21 -55.53
C SER A 326 -10.15 -34.84 -55.43
N LEU A 327 -10.48 -33.59 -55.08
CA LEU A 327 -11.86 -33.06 -55.03
C LEU A 327 -12.36 -32.56 -56.39
N ALA A 328 -11.46 -32.12 -57.28
CA ALA A 328 -11.82 -31.70 -58.64
C ALA A 328 -12.41 -32.85 -59.48
N LYS A 329 -12.00 -34.09 -59.23
CA LYS A 329 -12.59 -35.29 -59.84
C LYS A 329 -14.04 -35.55 -59.40
N THR A 330 -14.43 -35.07 -58.21
CA THR A 330 -15.76 -35.23 -57.61
C THR A 330 -16.71 -34.08 -57.97
N LEU A 331 -16.17 -32.91 -58.33
CA LEU A 331 -16.95 -31.72 -58.74
C LEU A 331 -17.01 -31.50 -60.26
N SER A 332 -16.52 -32.45 -61.05
CA SER A 332 -16.93 -32.56 -62.45
C SER A 332 -18.40 -32.99 -62.49
N PHE A 333 -19.31 -32.01 -62.45
CA PHE A 333 -20.74 -32.18 -62.72
C PHE A 333 -20.88 -32.74 -64.14
N ARG A 334 -20.90 -34.07 -64.25
CA ARG A 334 -21.04 -34.78 -65.52
C ARG A 334 -22.33 -34.32 -66.16
N PHE A 335 -22.25 -33.84 -67.40
CA PHE A 335 -23.40 -33.42 -68.20
C PHE A 335 -24.42 -34.59 -68.37
N ASP A 336 -23.95 -35.83 -68.20
CA ASP A 336 -24.73 -37.05 -68.12
C ASP A 336 -25.70 -37.10 -66.93
N ASP A 337 -25.31 -36.62 -65.74
CA ASP A 337 -26.18 -36.64 -64.54
C ASP A 337 -27.40 -35.71 -64.71
N VAL A 338 -27.26 -34.64 -65.51
CA VAL A 338 -28.38 -33.76 -65.88
C VAL A 338 -29.27 -34.40 -66.95
N LYS A 339 -28.69 -35.11 -67.94
CA LYS A 339 -29.47 -35.91 -68.91
C LYS A 339 -30.28 -37.01 -68.22
N GLU A 340 -29.67 -37.71 -67.27
CA GLU A 340 -30.29 -38.79 -66.51
C GLU A 340 -31.41 -38.25 -65.60
N ALA A 341 -31.22 -37.10 -64.95
CA ALA A 341 -32.26 -36.41 -64.17
C ALA A 341 -33.39 -35.80 -65.01
N MET A 342 -33.15 -35.47 -66.29
CA MET A 342 -34.16 -34.96 -67.23
C MET A 342 -34.95 -36.05 -67.96
N GLY A 343 -34.71 -37.34 -67.67
CA GLY A 343 -35.42 -38.44 -68.31
C GLY A 343 -35.07 -38.65 -69.79
N VAL A 344 -33.92 -38.14 -70.25
CA VAL A 344 -33.48 -38.23 -71.66
C VAL A 344 -32.67 -39.50 -71.95
N ASN A 345 -33.05 -40.59 -71.29
CA ASN A 345 -32.75 -41.94 -71.72
C ASN A 345 -34.07 -42.55 -72.20
N THR A 346 -34.41 -42.30 -73.48
CA THR A 346 -35.44 -43.06 -74.17
C THR A 346 -34.92 -44.48 -74.38
N VAL A 347 -35.09 -45.34 -73.38
CA VAL A 347 -34.95 -46.78 -73.56
C VAL A 347 -35.98 -47.17 -74.62
N ASP A 348 -35.54 -47.76 -75.71
CA ASP A 348 -36.46 -48.24 -76.72
C ASP A 348 -37.06 -49.56 -76.22
N PHE A 349 -38.25 -49.46 -75.63
CA PHE A 349 -39.03 -50.61 -75.14
C PHE A 349 -39.39 -51.63 -76.25
N SER A 350 -39.03 -51.36 -77.51
CA SER A 350 -39.18 -52.25 -78.66
C SER A 350 -37.92 -53.09 -78.96
N ASP A 351 -36.73 -52.68 -78.48
CA ASP A 351 -35.44 -53.31 -78.80
C ASP A 351 -35.00 -54.28 -77.68
N LYS A 352 -35.32 -55.56 -77.89
CA LYS A 352 -35.04 -56.63 -76.93
C LYS A 352 -33.54 -56.79 -76.59
N SER A 353 -32.64 -56.40 -77.51
CA SER A 353 -31.18 -56.49 -77.32
C SER A 353 -30.60 -55.58 -76.23
N GLN A 354 -31.42 -54.66 -75.68
CA GLN A 354 -31.05 -53.77 -74.59
C GLN A 354 -31.22 -54.41 -73.21
N LEU A 355 -32.03 -55.47 -73.08
CA LEU A 355 -32.30 -56.17 -71.82
C LEU A 355 -31.02 -56.62 -71.06
N PRO A 356 -30.06 -57.35 -71.66
CA PRO A 356 -28.86 -57.77 -70.94
C PRO A 356 -27.96 -56.59 -70.53
N LYS A 357 -27.95 -55.50 -71.31
CA LYS A 357 -27.20 -54.28 -70.98
C LYS A 357 -27.83 -53.58 -69.77
N LEU A 358 -29.15 -53.46 -69.73
CA LEU A 358 -29.87 -52.85 -68.62
C LEU A 358 -29.75 -53.68 -67.33
N ILE A 359 -29.78 -55.01 -67.43
CA ILE A 359 -29.50 -55.92 -66.31
C ILE A 359 -28.05 -55.75 -65.82
N SER A 360 -27.07 -55.66 -66.73
CA SER A 360 -25.66 -55.43 -66.38
C SER A 360 -25.44 -54.07 -65.71
N GLU A 361 -26.09 -53.00 -66.20
CA GLU A 361 -26.07 -51.68 -65.58
C GLU A 361 -26.69 -51.68 -64.17
N VAL A 362 -27.83 -52.34 -63.98
CA VAL A 362 -28.46 -52.49 -62.65
C VAL A 362 -27.53 -53.25 -61.70
N ASN A 363 -26.97 -54.39 -62.11
CA ASN A 363 -26.06 -55.18 -61.27
C ASN A 363 -24.75 -54.43 -60.93
N ASN A 364 -24.24 -53.61 -61.86
CA ASN A 364 -23.09 -52.75 -61.60
C ASN A 364 -23.42 -51.66 -60.57
N ILE A 365 -24.56 -50.99 -60.71
CA ILE A 365 -25.00 -49.96 -59.76
C ILE A 365 -25.38 -50.56 -58.39
N ASP A 366 -25.93 -51.78 -58.36
CA ASP A 366 -26.17 -52.57 -57.14
C ASP A 366 -24.86 -52.84 -56.38
N THR A 367 -23.85 -53.33 -57.10
CA THR A 367 -22.51 -53.59 -56.55
C THR A 367 -21.87 -52.32 -56.01
N LEU A 368 -21.95 -51.20 -56.75
CA LEU A 368 -21.46 -49.90 -56.33
C LEU A 368 -22.22 -49.37 -55.09
N TYR A 369 -23.55 -49.51 -55.07
CA TYR A 369 -24.39 -49.10 -53.95
C TYR A 369 -24.04 -49.90 -52.69
N LEU A 370 -23.95 -51.24 -52.79
CA LEU A 370 -23.52 -52.11 -51.70
C LEU A 370 -22.14 -51.72 -51.17
N SER A 371 -21.16 -51.51 -52.05
CA SER A 371 -19.82 -51.09 -51.62
C SER A 371 -19.81 -49.73 -50.91
N ALA A 372 -20.64 -48.78 -51.37
CA ALA A 372 -20.73 -47.45 -50.79
C ALA A 372 -21.45 -47.47 -49.43
N VAL A 373 -22.44 -48.36 -49.24
CA VAL A 373 -23.11 -48.59 -47.95
C VAL A 373 -22.15 -49.23 -46.93
N VAL A 374 -21.33 -50.19 -47.35
CA VAL A 374 -20.31 -50.82 -46.48
C VAL A 374 -19.27 -49.80 -46.01
N GLU A 375 -18.77 -48.93 -46.90
CA GLU A 375 -17.82 -47.88 -46.50
C GLU A 375 -18.48 -46.80 -45.63
N LEU A 376 -19.77 -46.49 -45.84
CA LEU A 376 -20.52 -45.57 -44.97
C LEU A 376 -20.75 -46.15 -43.56
N ASP A 377 -21.05 -47.44 -43.45
CA ASP A 377 -21.21 -48.12 -42.15
C ASP A 377 -19.89 -48.11 -41.35
N LYS A 378 -18.77 -48.40 -42.02
CA LYS A 378 -17.42 -48.28 -41.46
C LYS A 378 -17.13 -46.85 -40.98
N LEU A 379 -17.40 -45.83 -41.79
CA LEU A 379 -17.23 -44.43 -41.40
C LEU A 379 -18.15 -44.03 -40.23
N ARG A 380 -19.36 -44.60 -40.13
CA ARG A 380 -20.25 -44.39 -38.97
C ARG A 380 -19.62 -44.97 -37.70
N CYS A 381 -19.15 -46.21 -37.74
CA CYS A 381 -18.47 -46.84 -36.61
C CYS A 381 -17.21 -46.07 -36.19
N GLU A 382 -16.34 -45.66 -37.13
CA GLU A 382 -15.17 -44.82 -36.84
C GLU A 382 -15.55 -43.49 -36.17
N PHE A 383 -16.66 -42.87 -36.58
CA PHE A 383 -17.17 -41.65 -35.95
C PHE A 383 -17.76 -41.92 -34.55
N GLU A 384 -18.52 -43.00 -34.37
CA GLU A 384 -19.12 -43.39 -33.10
C GLU A 384 -18.04 -43.69 -32.04
N GLU A 385 -16.99 -44.41 -32.40
CA GLU A 385 -15.82 -44.69 -31.55
C GLU A 385 -15.11 -43.40 -31.14
N LEU A 386 -14.77 -42.54 -32.11
CA LEU A 386 -14.09 -41.27 -31.88
C LEU A 386 -14.92 -40.32 -31.00
N ALA A 387 -16.23 -40.24 -31.25
CA ALA A 387 -17.16 -39.45 -30.45
C ALA A 387 -17.23 -39.96 -29.01
N MET A 388 -17.28 -41.28 -28.79
CA MET A 388 -17.29 -41.87 -27.45
C MET A 388 -16.03 -41.48 -26.64
N ASP A 389 -14.85 -41.57 -27.26
CA ASP A 389 -13.57 -41.19 -26.64
C ASP A 389 -13.50 -39.69 -26.34
N HIS A 390 -13.82 -38.84 -27.31
CA HIS A 390 -13.77 -37.38 -27.16
C HIS A 390 -14.82 -36.86 -26.16
N LEU A 391 -16.04 -37.39 -26.14
CA LEU A 391 -17.07 -37.03 -25.14
C LEU A 391 -16.61 -37.41 -23.72
N THR A 392 -15.99 -38.57 -23.56
CA THR A 392 -15.42 -39.03 -22.28
C THR A 392 -14.26 -38.13 -21.83
N PHE A 393 -13.37 -37.75 -22.75
CA PHE A 393 -12.27 -36.82 -22.48
C PHE A 393 -12.77 -35.41 -22.13
N MET A 394 -13.79 -34.91 -22.82
CA MET A 394 -14.43 -33.62 -22.51
C MET A 394 -15.11 -33.63 -21.13
N GLN A 395 -15.70 -34.74 -20.71
CA GLN A 395 -16.23 -34.87 -19.35
C GLN A 395 -15.13 -34.77 -18.28
N LYS A 396 -13.95 -35.37 -18.50
CA LYS A 396 -12.80 -35.18 -17.59
C LYS A 396 -12.34 -33.71 -17.60
N CYS A 397 -12.24 -33.10 -18.78
CA CYS A 397 -11.83 -31.70 -18.92
C CYS A 397 -12.78 -30.72 -18.20
N GLU A 398 -14.10 -30.91 -18.31
CA GLU A 398 -15.10 -30.06 -17.64
C GLU A 398 -15.09 -30.27 -16.12
N LEU A 399 -14.97 -31.52 -15.65
CA LEU A 399 -14.82 -31.80 -14.22
C LEU A 399 -13.55 -31.14 -13.65
N ASP A 400 -12.45 -31.14 -14.40
CA ASP A 400 -11.22 -30.47 -13.99
C ASP A 400 -11.33 -28.94 -14.05
N ARG A 401 -12.13 -28.36 -14.96
CA ARG A 401 -12.49 -26.93 -14.96
C ARG A 401 -13.24 -26.52 -13.71
N LEU A 402 -14.27 -27.28 -13.33
CA LEU A 402 -15.05 -27.00 -12.11
C LEU A 402 -14.18 -27.10 -10.84
N LYS A 403 -13.21 -28.03 -10.79
CA LYS A 403 -12.20 -28.08 -9.72
C LYS A 403 -11.24 -26.89 -9.78
N ALA A 404 -10.80 -26.46 -10.96
CA ALA A 404 -9.92 -25.31 -11.13
C ALA A 404 -10.58 -24.01 -10.64
N ILE A 405 -11.85 -23.75 -11.02
CA ILE A 405 -12.64 -22.61 -10.50
C ILE A 405 -12.73 -22.66 -8.97
N LYS A 406 -13.04 -23.84 -8.39
CA LYS A 406 -13.09 -24.00 -6.93
C LYS A 406 -11.74 -23.70 -6.27
N LYS A 407 -10.63 -24.15 -6.87
CA LYS A 407 -9.27 -23.91 -6.36
C LYS A 407 -8.90 -22.43 -6.46
N VAL A 408 -9.02 -21.80 -7.63
CA VAL A 408 -8.63 -20.38 -7.81
C VAL A 408 -9.47 -19.45 -6.93
N THR A 409 -10.75 -19.78 -6.70
CA THR A 409 -11.60 -19.04 -5.74
C THR A 409 -11.07 -19.17 -4.30
N PHE A 410 -10.61 -20.36 -3.90
CA PHE A 410 -9.99 -20.56 -2.58
C PHE A 410 -8.64 -19.83 -2.45
N ASP A 411 -7.81 -19.86 -3.49
CA ASP A 411 -6.51 -19.17 -3.52
C ASP A 411 -6.71 -17.65 -3.43
N PHE A 412 -7.67 -17.10 -4.19
CA PHE A 412 -8.10 -15.70 -4.11
C PHE A 412 -8.56 -15.28 -2.71
N LEU A 413 -9.45 -16.06 -2.07
CA LEU A 413 -9.89 -15.79 -0.71
C LEU A 413 -8.74 -15.86 0.31
N SER A 414 -7.79 -16.76 0.09
CA SER A 414 -6.60 -16.92 0.94
C SER A 414 -5.64 -15.72 0.89
N SER A 415 -5.59 -14.99 -0.23
CA SER A 415 -4.81 -13.74 -0.35
C SER A 415 -5.27 -12.66 0.65
N PHE A 416 -6.53 -12.66 1.08
CA PHE A 416 -7.05 -11.75 2.12
C PHE A 416 -6.93 -12.33 3.54
N ALA A 417 -7.29 -13.60 3.71
CA ALA A 417 -7.39 -14.25 5.02
C ALA A 417 -6.08 -14.17 5.83
N ASN A 418 -4.94 -14.34 5.16
CA ASN A 418 -3.61 -14.32 5.79
C ASN A 418 -3.12 -12.91 6.19
N ARG A 419 -3.85 -11.84 5.86
CA ARG A 419 -3.43 -10.44 6.07
C ARG A 419 -4.36 -9.63 6.96
N ILE A 420 -5.62 -10.03 7.11
CA ILE A 420 -6.62 -9.30 7.93
C ILE A 420 -6.20 -9.13 9.40
N SER A 421 -5.50 -10.13 9.97
CA SER A 421 -4.96 -10.05 11.34
C SER A 421 -3.89 -8.95 11.48
N ASN A 422 -2.99 -8.84 10.50
CA ASN A 422 -1.92 -7.84 10.52
C ASN A 422 -2.50 -6.42 10.35
N LEU A 423 -3.45 -6.26 9.44
CA LEU A 423 -4.14 -4.98 9.24
C LEU A 423 -4.93 -4.56 10.50
N LYS A 424 -5.53 -5.52 11.22
CA LYS A 424 -6.14 -5.27 12.53
C LYS A 424 -5.11 -4.78 13.54
N THR A 425 -3.98 -5.47 13.70
CA THR A 425 -2.91 -5.06 14.64
C THR A 425 -2.43 -3.63 14.35
N VAL A 426 -2.16 -3.30 13.08
CA VAL A 426 -1.74 -1.94 12.69
C VAL A 426 -2.86 -0.91 12.90
N SER A 427 -4.13 -1.30 12.79
CA SER A 427 -5.25 -0.43 13.15
C SER A 427 -5.36 -0.22 14.67
N ASP A 428 -5.12 -1.25 15.48
CA ASP A 428 -5.12 -1.17 16.95
C ASP A 428 -3.99 -0.25 17.46
N GLU A 429 -2.82 -0.25 16.78
CA GLU A 429 -1.72 0.68 17.10
C GLU A 429 -2.14 2.17 17.04
N LEU A 430 -3.07 2.54 16.15
CA LEU A 430 -3.55 3.93 16.06
C LEU A 430 -4.31 4.38 17.31
N VAL A 431 -4.98 3.44 18.00
CA VAL A 431 -5.66 3.72 19.27
C VAL A 431 -4.62 3.97 20.37
N LEU A 432 -3.60 3.11 20.46
CA LEU A 432 -2.50 3.27 21.41
C LEU A 432 -1.72 4.57 21.20
N LEU A 433 -1.58 5.05 19.95
CA LEU A 433 -0.92 6.33 19.67
C LEU A 433 -1.63 7.53 20.28
N GLU A 434 -2.96 7.51 20.41
CA GLU A 434 -3.72 8.58 21.08
C GLU A 434 -3.37 8.65 22.57
N GLU A 435 -3.28 7.49 23.23
CA GLU A 435 -2.90 7.38 24.66
C GLU A 435 -1.48 7.91 24.94
N THR A 436 -0.61 8.04 23.92
CA THR A 436 0.73 8.63 24.06
C THR A 436 0.74 10.17 24.11
N ILE A 437 -0.36 10.84 23.74
CA ILE A 437 -0.45 12.30 23.72
C ILE A 437 -0.54 12.82 25.17
N ASN A 438 0.36 13.72 25.56
CA ASN A 438 0.33 14.36 26.87
C ASN A 438 0.31 15.90 26.75
N PRO A 439 -0.90 16.51 26.68
CA PRO A 439 -1.03 17.96 26.48
C PRO A 439 -0.40 18.80 27.60
N VAL A 440 -0.38 18.29 28.84
CA VAL A 440 0.18 19.00 29.99
C VAL A 440 1.71 19.05 29.90
N ASN A 441 2.35 17.94 29.53
CA ASN A 441 3.80 17.90 29.32
C ASN A 441 4.23 18.69 28.08
N ASP A 442 3.48 18.62 26.97
CA ASP A 442 3.78 19.42 25.76
C ASP A 442 3.62 20.93 26.03
N LEU A 443 2.59 21.35 26.78
CA LEU A 443 2.43 22.74 27.22
C LEU A 443 3.56 23.18 28.17
N LYS A 444 3.95 22.32 29.11
CA LYS A 444 5.06 22.57 30.03
C LYS A 444 6.38 22.73 29.27
N PHE A 445 6.69 21.82 28.34
CA PHE A 445 7.86 21.92 27.47
C PHE A 445 7.87 23.23 26.68
N LEU A 446 6.72 23.64 26.13
CA LEU A 446 6.59 24.92 25.43
C LEU A 446 6.91 26.11 26.36
N ILE A 447 6.37 26.13 27.58
CA ILE A 447 6.62 27.21 28.56
C ILE A 447 8.08 27.22 29.04
N GLU A 448 8.68 26.05 29.30
CA GLU A 448 10.04 25.94 29.83
C GLU A 448 11.11 26.31 28.80
N ASN A 449 10.90 25.99 27.50
CA ASN A 449 11.89 26.27 26.44
C ASN A 449 11.69 27.63 25.76
N TYR A 450 10.47 28.17 25.72
CA TYR A 450 10.14 29.41 25.00
C TYR A 450 9.64 30.54 25.92
N GLY A 451 9.65 30.34 27.24
CA GLY A 451 9.27 31.35 28.22
C GLY A 451 10.27 32.52 28.30
N THR A 452 9.76 33.74 28.17
CA THR A 452 10.57 34.97 28.09
C THR A 452 10.67 35.77 29.40
N GLY A 453 10.09 35.27 30.49
CA GLY A 453 10.06 35.98 31.77
C GLY A 453 8.80 35.70 32.59
N ARG A 454 8.82 36.05 33.88
CA ARG A 454 7.62 36.13 34.73
C ARG A 454 7.04 37.55 34.69
N PHE A 455 5.74 37.68 34.92
CA PHE A 455 5.10 38.99 35.06
C PHE A 455 5.74 39.79 36.21
N LYS A 456 6.33 40.94 35.88
CA LYS A 456 6.98 41.87 36.82
C LYS A 456 6.56 43.31 36.46
N PRO A 457 5.55 43.89 37.12
CA PRO A 457 5.18 45.28 36.93
C PRO A 457 6.29 46.20 37.44
N VAL A 458 6.54 47.30 36.72
CA VAL A 458 7.48 48.36 37.12
C VAL A 458 6.72 49.67 37.15
N VAL A 459 6.72 50.33 38.31
CA VAL A 459 6.00 51.59 38.52
C VAL A 459 6.95 52.75 38.29
N THR A 460 6.54 53.71 37.46
CA THR A 460 7.24 54.99 37.34
C THR A 460 6.83 55.91 38.50
N LEU A 461 7.82 56.28 39.32
CA LEU A 461 7.60 57.24 40.40
C LEU A 461 7.62 58.68 39.88
N TYR A 462 6.84 59.54 40.52
CA TYR A 462 6.91 60.99 40.36
C TYR A 462 8.12 61.51 41.14
N ASP A 463 9.17 61.89 40.41
CA ASP A 463 10.39 62.48 40.94
C ASP A 463 10.38 63.99 40.67
N ASN A 464 10.13 64.78 41.71
CA ASN A 464 10.16 66.24 41.63
C ASN A 464 11.43 66.77 42.31
N TYR A 465 12.27 67.40 41.52
CA TYR A 465 13.55 67.97 41.95
C TYR A 465 13.43 68.99 43.10
N TYR A 466 12.28 69.66 43.23
CA TYR A 466 12.05 70.72 44.22
C TYR A 466 11.15 70.31 45.40
N ASP A 467 10.38 69.22 45.29
CA ASP A 467 9.50 68.74 46.36
C ASP A 467 9.59 67.21 46.49
N SER A 468 10.01 66.74 47.66
CA SER A 468 10.15 65.31 47.97
C SER A 468 8.86 64.64 48.45
N ASN A 469 7.71 65.33 48.43
CA ASN A 469 6.40 64.78 48.82
C ASN A 469 5.85 63.80 47.77
N VAL A 470 6.43 62.60 47.73
CA VAL A 470 5.91 61.48 46.93
C VAL A 470 4.61 60.97 47.56
N ASN A 471 3.48 61.44 47.04
CA ASN A 471 2.14 60.99 47.46
C ASN A 471 1.81 59.56 46.99
N GLN A 472 2.65 58.93 46.15
CA GLN A 472 2.45 57.57 45.67
C GLN A 472 2.81 56.54 46.75
N THR A 473 1.99 55.51 46.90
CA THR A 473 2.23 54.39 47.83
C THR A 473 2.87 53.19 47.13
N PHE A 474 2.49 52.91 45.88
CA PHE A 474 2.99 51.78 45.11
C PHE A 474 4.25 52.17 44.32
N GLY A 475 5.20 51.24 44.19
CA GLY A 475 6.49 51.48 43.53
C GLY A 475 7.58 52.12 44.40
N VAL A 476 7.21 52.68 45.57
CA VAL A 476 8.15 53.30 46.51
C VAL A 476 8.92 52.22 47.28
N ASP A 477 10.22 52.45 47.52
CA ASP A 477 11.04 51.54 48.32
C ASP A 477 10.44 51.32 49.72
N LEU A 478 10.53 50.08 50.19
CA LEU A 478 9.92 49.64 51.46
C LEU A 478 10.46 50.43 52.66
N ASN A 479 11.77 50.73 52.69
CA ASN A 479 12.38 51.50 53.78
C ASN A 479 12.04 53.00 53.67
N VAL A 480 11.89 53.54 52.46
CA VAL A 480 11.44 54.92 52.24
C VAL A 480 9.99 55.08 52.73
N LYS A 481 9.07 54.21 52.29
CA LYS A 481 7.66 54.27 52.70
C LYS A 481 7.47 54.10 54.21
N ALA A 482 8.18 53.16 54.84
CA ALA A 482 8.16 52.97 56.29
C ALA A 482 8.63 54.23 57.07
N ARG A 483 9.64 54.95 56.57
CA ARG A 483 10.09 56.23 57.17
C ARG A 483 9.03 57.32 57.04
N LEU A 484 8.39 57.45 55.87
CA LEU A 484 7.30 58.41 55.65
C LEU A 484 6.11 58.12 56.58
N ASP A 485 5.74 56.85 56.71
CA ASP A 485 4.66 56.37 57.60
C ASP A 485 5.01 56.47 59.09
N LYS A 486 6.29 56.71 59.44
CA LYS A 486 6.84 56.69 60.81
C LYS A 486 6.55 55.36 61.54
N LYS A 487 6.54 54.25 60.80
CA LYS A 487 6.27 52.89 61.28
C LYS A 487 7.34 51.92 60.76
N VAL A 488 7.53 50.80 61.45
CA VAL A 488 8.50 49.78 61.00
C VAL A 488 7.94 48.95 59.84
N VAL A 489 6.61 48.82 59.76
CA VAL A 489 5.87 48.21 58.64
C VAL A 489 4.95 49.30 58.05
N PRO A 490 4.93 49.51 56.72
CA PRO A 490 4.05 50.47 56.06
C PRO A 490 2.56 50.32 56.38
N TYR A 491 1.83 51.45 56.42
CA TYR A 491 0.40 51.47 56.74
C TYR A 491 -0.44 50.63 55.77
N ILE A 492 -0.12 50.66 54.48
CA ILE A 492 -0.86 49.88 53.46
C ILE A 492 -0.84 48.38 53.76
N ILE A 493 0.31 47.84 54.18
CA ILE A 493 0.45 46.43 54.58
C ILE A 493 -0.34 46.20 55.87
N GLN A 494 -0.17 47.05 56.89
CA GLN A 494 -0.83 46.87 58.18
C GLN A 494 -2.37 46.90 58.06
N CYS A 495 -2.93 47.86 57.31
CA CYS A 495 -4.36 47.97 57.06
C CYS A 495 -4.90 46.76 56.28
N ILE A 496 -4.17 46.27 55.26
CA ILE A 496 -4.58 45.08 54.50
C ILE A 496 -4.60 43.84 55.40
N LEU A 497 -3.51 43.54 56.11
CA LEU A 497 -3.44 42.34 56.96
C LEU A 497 -4.51 42.40 58.07
N SER A 498 -4.69 43.57 58.71
CA SER A 498 -5.72 43.74 59.74
C SER A 498 -7.16 43.63 59.20
N GLN A 499 -7.42 44.05 57.96
CA GLN A 499 -8.74 43.88 57.35
C GLN A 499 -8.99 42.40 56.99
N LEU A 500 -7.99 41.70 56.48
CA LEU A 500 -8.09 40.26 56.17
C LEU A 500 -8.28 39.42 57.44
N ASP A 501 -7.60 39.77 58.54
CA ASP A 501 -7.78 39.13 59.85
C ASP A 501 -9.23 39.24 60.37
N ASN A 502 -9.91 40.36 60.11
CA ASN A 502 -11.32 40.54 60.45
C ASN A 502 -12.26 39.73 59.55
N VAL A 503 -11.84 39.42 58.31
CA VAL A 503 -12.67 38.73 57.30
C VAL A 503 -12.61 37.21 57.44
N TYR A 504 -11.47 36.62 57.84
CA TYR A 504 -11.34 35.16 57.91
C TYR A 504 -12.39 34.44 58.78
N PRO A 505 -12.88 34.99 59.91
CA PRO A 505 -13.98 34.40 60.66
C PRO A 505 -15.31 34.37 59.90
N ASP A 506 -15.60 35.40 59.09
CA ASP A 506 -16.88 35.59 58.39
C ASP A 506 -17.03 34.71 57.13
N VAL A 507 -15.92 34.27 56.54
CA VAL A 507 -15.92 33.31 55.42
C VAL A 507 -16.41 31.94 55.91
N GLN A 508 -17.37 31.31 55.24
CA GLN A 508 -18.00 30.09 55.78
C GLN A 508 -17.17 28.82 55.51
N ASN A 509 -16.53 28.72 54.34
CA ASN A 509 -15.83 27.52 53.89
C ASN A 509 -14.29 27.68 53.94
N ASP A 510 -13.57 26.68 54.45
CA ASP A 510 -12.11 26.65 54.42
C ASP A 510 -11.54 26.64 52.98
N GLU A 511 -12.26 26.06 52.01
CA GLU A 511 -11.89 26.13 50.61
C GLU A 511 -11.92 27.57 50.06
N GLU A 512 -12.92 28.37 50.47
CA GLU A 512 -12.98 29.80 50.13
C GLU A 512 -11.81 30.56 50.78
N ARG A 513 -11.49 30.27 52.05
CA ARG A 513 -10.33 30.85 52.76
C ARG A 513 -9.00 30.54 52.04
N VAL A 514 -8.82 29.32 51.52
CA VAL A 514 -7.68 28.94 50.67
C VAL A 514 -7.69 29.74 49.36
N ASN A 515 -8.83 29.77 48.68
CA ASN A 515 -8.98 30.42 47.37
C ASN A 515 -8.70 31.93 47.42
N LEU A 516 -8.93 32.62 48.55
CA LEU A 516 -8.53 34.02 48.75
C LEU A 516 -7.05 34.29 48.42
N TRP A 517 -6.16 33.32 48.62
CA TRP A 517 -4.74 33.46 48.32
C TRP A 517 -4.25 32.67 47.11
N THR A 518 -4.99 31.65 46.65
CA THR A 518 -4.53 30.77 45.55
C THR A 518 -5.26 30.99 44.22
N GLN A 519 -6.43 31.63 44.22
CA GLN A 519 -7.22 31.82 43.00
C GLN A 519 -6.67 33.00 42.15
N PRO A 520 -6.45 32.81 40.83
CA PRO A 520 -6.11 33.90 39.93
C PRO A 520 -7.31 34.83 39.70
N ILE A 521 -7.06 36.13 39.61
CA ILE A 521 -8.10 37.16 39.43
C ILE A 521 -7.79 38.08 38.23
N HIS A 522 -8.82 38.63 37.61
CA HIS A 522 -8.67 39.62 36.54
C HIS A 522 -7.96 40.88 37.04
N LEU A 523 -6.73 41.09 36.54
CA LEU A 523 -5.84 42.19 36.91
C LEU A 523 -6.48 43.59 36.81
N SER A 524 -7.44 43.79 35.89
CA SER A 524 -8.21 45.05 35.75
C SER A 524 -8.89 45.46 37.06
N ASN A 525 -9.48 44.53 37.82
CA ASN A 525 -10.16 44.87 39.07
C ASN A 525 -9.15 45.13 40.21
N VAL A 526 -8.02 44.41 40.22
CA VAL A 526 -6.90 44.68 41.14
C VAL A 526 -6.33 46.09 40.89
N HIS A 527 -6.17 46.49 39.61
CA HIS A 527 -5.70 47.82 39.24
C HIS A 527 -6.67 48.94 39.63
N LYS A 528 -8.00 48.73 39.60
CA LYS A 528 -8.98 49.72 40.10
C LYS A 528 -8.78 49.98 41.60
N LEU A 529 -8.67 48.93 42.40
CA LEU A 529 -8.44 49.04 43.84
C LEU A 529 -7.05 49.65 44.14
N ARG A 530 -6.00 49.20 43.44
CA ARG A 530 -4.66 49.80 43.48
C ARG A 530 -4.69 51.30 43.20
N PHE A 531 -5.45 51.73 42.19
CA PHE A 531 -5.60 53.15 41.85
C PHE A 531 -6.24 53.96 42.99
N GLN A 532 -7.35 53.48 43.55
CA GLN A 532 -8.02 54.11 44.69
C GLN A 532 -7.11 54.22 45.94
N LEU A 533 -6.23 53.23 46.15
CA LEU A 533 -5.33 53.19 47.30
C LEU A 533 -4.01 53.95 47.11
N ASN A 534 -3.61 54.27 45.87
CA ASN A 534 -2.24 54.72 45.59
C ASN A 534 -1.87 56.06 46.22
N GLU A 535 -2.81 56.99 46.33
CA GLU A 535 -2.58 58.35 46.86
C GLU A 535 -2.98 58.50 48.34
N LEU A 536 -3.53 57.45 48.95
CA LEU A 536 -4.02 57.50 50.32
C LEU A 536 -2.88 57.32 51.33
N GLN A 537 -2.73 58.31 52.23
CA GLN A 537 -1.75 58.29 53.32
C GLN A 537 -2.38 58.08 54.71
N ASP A 538 -3.70 58.30 54.84
CA ASP A 538 -4.45 58.16 56.10
C ASP A 538 -4.94 56.71 56.28
N PRO A 539 -4.52 55.99 57.35
CA PRO A 539 -4.95 54.61 57.62
C PRO A 539 -6.47 54.42 57.68
N ASN A 540 -7.23 55.43 58.12
CA ASN A 540 -8.69 55.34 58.22
C ASN A 540 -9.34 55.29 56.84
N LYS A 541 -8.85 56.11 55.90
CA LYS A 541 -9.33 56.14 54.50
C LYS A 541 -8.94 54.87 53.75
N ILE A 542 -7.72 54.38 53.97
CA ILE A 542 -7.28 53.08 53.44
C ILE A 542 -8.23 51.97 53.92
N THR A 543 -8.51 51.92 55.23
CA THR A 543 -9.40 50.89 55.81
C THR A 543 -10.84 51.01 55.30
N ALA A 544 -11.35 52.21 55.04
CA ALA A 544 -12.67 52.40 54.44
C ALA A 544 -12.77 51.78 53.04
N VAL A 545 -11.84 52.12 52.14
CA VAL A 545 -11.77 51.56 50.77
C VAL A 545 -11.58 50.03 50.79
N LEU A 546 -10.80 49.51 51.74
CA LEU A 546 -10.62 48.07 51.90
C LEU A 546 -11.89 47.36 52.41
N LYS A 547 -12.73 48.00 53.24
CA LYS A 547 -14.01 47.42 53.70
C LYS A 547 -15.07 47.33 52.61
N GLU A 548 -15.06 48.26 51.66
CA GLU A 548 -15.95 48.25 50.48
C GLU A 548 -15.49 47.26 49.39
N SER A 549 -14.28 46.69 49.54
CA SER A 549 -13.63 45.85 48.54
C SER A 549 -13.77 44.36 48.84
N HIS A 550 -13.95 43.55 47.79
CA HIS A 550 -13.99 42.09 47.92
C HIS A 550 -12.65 41.53 48.43
N PRO A 551 -12.63 40.60 49.41
CA PRO A 551 -11.38 40.10 50.01
C PRO A 551 -10.34 39.54 49.03
N LEU A 552 -10.77 38.85 47.97
CA LEU A 552 -9.89 38.33 46.91
C LEU A 552 -9.17 39.45 46.12
N LEU A 553 -9.73 40.67 46.06
CA LEU A 553 -9.04 41.82 45.49
C LEU A 553 -7.98 42.35 46.45
N ILE A 554 -8.27 42.35 47.75
CA ILE A 554 -7.38 42.84 48.81
C ILE A 554 -6.09 41.99 48.88
N THR A 555 -6.21 40.66 48.88
CA THR A 555 -5.05 39.75 48.87
C THR A 555 -4.19 39.95 47.62
N ASN A 556 -4.80 40.07 46.44
CA ASN A 556 -4.09 40.26 45.18
C ASN A 556 -3.48 41.67 45.03
N VAL A 557 -4.08 42.71 45.63
CA VAL A 557 -3.45 44.04 45.73
C VAL A 557 -2.21 44.00 46.63
N LEU A 558 -2.20 43.20 47.71
CA LEU A 558 -0.99 43.01 48.52
C LEU A 558 0.10 42.27 47.75
N LYS A 559 -0.23 41.21 47.01
CA LYS A 559 0.72 40.54 46.12
C LYS A 559 1.29 41.53 45.10
N LEU A 560 0.43 42.32 44.46
CA LEU A 560 0.82 43.34 43.48
C LEU A 560 1.73 44.40 44.11
N TYR A 561 1.45 44.86 45.33
CA TYR A 561 2.33 45.76 46.08
C TYR A 561 3.76 45.20 46.20
N PHE A 562 3.91 43.93 46.60
CA PHE A 562 5.24 43.29 46.68
C PHE A 562 5.89 43.07 45.32
N MET A 563 5.11 42.80 44.26
CA MET A 563 5.63 42.73 42.89
C MET A 563 6.13 44.10 42.40
N GLU A 564 5.46 45.19 42.76
CA GLU A 564 5.78 46.55 42.32
C GLU A 564 6.89 47.23 43.12
N LEU A 565 7.30 46.69 44.29
CA LEU A 565 8.47 47.20 45.02
C LEU A 565 9.74 47.19 44.14
N PRO A 566 10.63 48.19 44.26
CA PRO A 566 11.84 48.28 43.45
C PRO A 566 12.86 47.16 43.74
N ASP A 567 12.91 46.68 44.99
CA ASP A 567 13.62 45.46 45.42
C ASP A 567 12.66 44.58 46.25
N SER A 568 12.91 43.27 46.35
CA SER A 568 12.06 42.36 47.15
C SER A 568 12.22 42.55 48.67
N ILE A 569 11.31 41.94 49.44
CA ILE A 569 11.30 42.03 50.92
C ILE A 569 12.65 41.58 51.49
N ILE A 570 13.21 40.49 50.97
CA ILE A 570 14.64 40.19 51.08
C ILE A 570 15.32 40.83 49.85
N PRO A 571 16.23 41.79 50.04
CA PRO A 571 16.90 42.47 48.93
C PRO A 571 17.66 41.50 48.02
N HIS A 572 17.61 41.74 46.72
CA HIS A 572 18.26 40.94 45.68
C HIS A 572 19.77 40.70 45.91
N SER A 573 20.44 41.58 46.68
CA SER A 573 21.85 41.43 47.07
C SER A 573 22.17 40.17 47.87
N TYR A 574 21.16 39.56 48.51
CA TYR A 574 21.24 38.32 49.27
C TYR A 574 20.83 37.08 48.47
N TYR A 575 20.34 37.24 47.22
CA TYR A 575 19.84 36.14 46.39
C TYR A 575 20.87 35.03 46.19
N ASP A 576 22.07 35.38 45.73
CA ASP A 576 23.12 34.39 45.47
C ASP A 576 23.62 33.70 46.74
N VAL A 577 23.63 34.42 47.87
CA VAL A 577 24.05 33.89 49.18
C VAL A 577 23.04 32.86 49.69
N ILE A 578 21.73 33.16 49.57
CA ILE A 578 20.67 32.22 49.93
C ILE A 578 20.64 31.06 48.94
N LYS A 579 20.77 31.30 47.62
CA LYS A 579 20.85 30.23 46.62
C LYS A 579 22.01 29.26 46.92
N LEU A 580 23.19 29.78 47.26
CA LEU A 580 24.36 28.98 47.63
C LEU A 580 24.12 28.19 48.92
N LEU A 581 23.51 28.80 49.95
CA LEU A 581 23.14 28.13 51.19
C LEU A 581 22.21 26.93 50.92
N TYR A 582 21.13 27.13 50.15
CA TYR A 582 20.17 26.07 49.81
C TYR A 582 20.71 25.03 48.83
N THR A 583 21.74 25.37 48.04
CA THR A 583 22.44 24.41 47.17
C THR A 583 23.42 23.55 47.97
N ASN A 584 24.13 24.13 48.94
CA ASN A 584 25.15 23.43 49.73
C ASN A 584 24.57 22.59 50.88
N TYR A 585 23.40 22.97 51.41
CA TYR A 585 22.73 22.31 52.54
C TYR A 585 21.32 21.82 52.14
N HIS A 586 21.22 21.18 50.97
CA HIS A 586 19.96 20.66 50.43
C HIS A 586 19.34 19.57 51.32
N ASP A 587 20.15 18.69 51.90
CA ASP A 587 19.67 17.51 52.63
C ASP A 587 18.96 17.87 53.95
N GLU A 588 17.89 17.14 54.28
CA GLU A 588 17.14 17.36 55.53
C GLU A 588 17.96 17.07 56.80
N SER A 589 18.96 16.18 56.71
CA SER A 589 19.93 15.94 57.79
C SER A 589 20.78 17.18 58.12
N GLN A 590 20.79 18.18 57.24
CA GLN A 590 21.51 19.44 57.39
C GLN A 590 20.57 20.63 57.60
N ALA A 591 19.27 20.40 57.83
CA ALA A 591 18.28 21.45 58.03
C ALA A 591 18.70 22.44 59.13
N ASP A 592 19.16 21.98 60.29
CA ASP A 592 19.66 22.86 61.36
C ASP A 592 20.79 23.78 60.90
N SER A 593 21.74 23.28 60.10
CA SER A 593 22.83 24.08 59.53
C SER A 593 22.31 25.11 58.52
N ARG A 594 21.33 24.72 57.69
CA ARG A 594 20.62 25.60 56.74
C ARG A 594 19.87 26.72 57.46
N ILE A 595 19.09 26.40 58.50
CA ILE A 595 18.35 27.37 59.31
C ILE A 595 19.28 28.31 60.08
N ASN A 596 20.36 27.81 60.69
CA ASN A 596 21.38 28.65 61.32
C ASN A 596 22.06 29.58 60.31
N GLY A 597 22.37 29.09 59.11
CA GLY A 597 22.89 29.90 58.01
C GLY A 597 21.91 31.01 57.61
N LEU A 598 20.62 30.67 57.45
CA LEU A 598 19.56 31.61 57.10
C LEU A 598 19.37 32.69 58.18
N GLN A 599 19.36 32.32 59.48
CA GLN A 599 19.32 33.26 60.60
C GLN A 599 20.44 34.30 60.52
N ASN A 600 21.67 33.86 60.23
CA ASN A 600 22.81 34.78 60.08
C ASN A 600 22.60 35.76 58.91
N VAL A 601 22.12 35.29 57.76
CA VAL A 601 21.81 36.16 56.60
C VAL A 601 20.70 37.15 56.93
N LEU A 602 19.59 36.69 57.54
CA LEU A 602 18.45 37.54 57.91
C LEU A 602 18.80 38.57 58.99
N SER A 603 19.80 38.32 59.84
CA SER A 603 20.27 39.25 60.88
C SER A 603 20.92 40.53 60.33
N GLU A 604 21.29 40.54 59.05
CA GLU A 604 21.86 41.70 58.36
C GLU A 604 20.80 42.56 57.66
N LEU A 605 19.54 42.11 57.59
CA LEU A 605 18.47 42.85 56.93
C LEU A 605 18.08 44.14 57.67
N PRO A 606 17.61 45.19 56.96
CA PRO A 606 17.03 46.35 57.59
C PRO A 606 15.83 45.99 58.48
N LYS A 607 15.66 46.70 59.60
CA LYS A 607 14.56 46.45 60.56
C LYS A 607 13.17 46.49 59.91
N CYS A 608 12.98 47.31 58.88
CA CYS A 608 11.73 47.39 58.14
C CYS A 608 11.45 46.13 57.33
N ASN A 609 12.41 45.67 56.52
CA ASN A 609 12.34 44.43 55.76
C ASN A 609 12.04 43.23 56.68
N LEU A 610 12.78 43.11 57.80
CA LEU A 610 12.60 42.02 58.74
C LEU A 610 11.22 42.04 59.44
N ALA A 611 10.76 43.20 59.92
CA ALA A 611 9.44 43.32 60.55
C ALA A 611 8.29 43.11 59.56
N THR A 612 8.48 43.52 58.30
CA THR A 612 7.50 43.30 57.23
C THR A 612 7.40 41.81 56.89
N LEU A 613 8.54 41.11 56.81
CA LEU A 613 8.57 39.65 56.63
C LEU A 613 7.91 38.93 57.82
N ASP A 614 8.21 39.32 59.06
CA ASP A 614 7.60 38.76 60.27
C ASP A 614 6.07 38.96 60.28
N ALA A 615 5.59 40.15 59.92
CA ALA A 615 4.16 40.47 59.87
C ALA A 615 3.40 39.58 58.87
N ILE A 616 3.94 39.42 57.65
CA ILE A 616 3.35 38.57 56.61
C ILE A 616 3.39 37.10 57.04
N LEU A 617 4.54 36.61 57.48
CA LEU A 617 4.67 35.22 57.95
C LEU A 617 3.78 34.93 59.15
N THR A 618 3.54 35.91 60.04
CA THR A 618 2.62 35.76 61.18
C THR A 618 1.17 35.65 60.70
N HIS A 619 0.76 36.49 59.75
CA HIS A 619 -0.58 36.47 59.18
C HIS A 619 -0.86 35.17 58.41
N LEU A 620 0.08 34.74 57.55
CA LEU A 620 -0.06 33.51 56.78
C LEU A 620 -0.01 32.26 57.66
N ASN A 621 0.88 32.19 58.66
CA ASN A 621 0.88 31.09 59.64
C ASN A 621 -0.43 31.02 60.44
N ARG A 622 -1.03 32.17 60.78
CA ARG A 622 -2.34 32.20 61.44
C ARG A 622 -3.42 31.60 60.54
N LEU A 623 -3.46 31.95 59.26
CA LEU A 623 -4.41 31.38 58.30
C LEU A 623 -4.23 29.86 58.14
N VAL A 624 -2.98 29.39 57.97
CA VAL A 624 -2.64 27.96 57.93
C VAL A 624 -3.08 27.26 59.22
N SER A 625 -2.87 27.89 60.39
CA SER A 625 -3.30 27.36 61.69
C SER A 625 -4.83 27.29 61.83
N ILE A 626 -5.57 28.30 61.34
CA ILE A 626 -7.04 28.31 61.36
C ILE A 626 -7.59 27.10 60.58
N ILE A 627 -7.14 26.89 59.35
CA ILE A 627 -7.58 25.75 58.52
C ILE A 627 -7.08 24.42 59.11
N GLY A 628 -5.86 24.41 59.67
CA GLY A 628 -5.28 23.26 60.37
C GLY A 628 -6.00 22.83 61.64
N THR A 629 -6.92 23.64 62.18
CA THR A 629 -7.81 23.22 63.28
C THR A 629 -8.85 22.20 62.83
N GLN A 630 -9.26 22.24 61.55
CA GLN A 630 -10.24 21.32 60.98
C GLN A 630 -9.56 20.21 60.16
N ASN A 631 -8.61 20.57 59.28
CA ASN A 631 -7.94 19.62 58.40
C ASN A 631 -6.44 19.95 58.24
N LYS A 632 -5.58 19.05 58.72
CA LYS A 632 -4.12 19.18 58.67
C LYS A 632 -3.56 19.05 57.24
N ASP A 633 -4.14 18.18 56.41
CA ASP A 633 -3.65 17.95 55.05
C ASP A 633 -3.96 19.17 54.16
N SER A 634 -5.15 19.77 54.32
CA SER A 634 -5.51 21.03 53.68
C SER A 634 -4.62 22.20 54.12
N ALA A 635 -4.19 22.22 55.39
CA ALA A 635 -3.26 23.23 55.89
C ALA A 635 -1.85 23.09 55.28
N HIS A 636 -1.33 21.87 55.16
CA HIS A 636 -0.04 21.60 54.51
C HIS A 636 -0.07 21.94 53.01
N GLU A 637 -1.14 21.57 52.30
CA GLU A 637 -1.33 21.94 50.88
C GLU A 637 -1.45 23.46 50.71
N LEU A 638 -2.17 24.16 51.61
CA LEU A 638 -2.19 25.63 51.61
C LEU A 638 -0.79 26.21 51.85
N GLN A 639 -0.04 25.73 52.84
CA GLN A 639 1.32 26.19 53.12
C GLN A 639 2.22 26.05 51.89
N HIS A 640 2.19 24.90 51.22
CA HIS A 640 2.95 24.67 49.99
C HIS A 640 2.53 25.60 48.84
N ARG A 641 1.22 25.83 48.64
CA ARG A 641 0.72 26.81 47.65
C ARG A 641 1.15 28.24 47.99
N LEU A 642 1.07 28.65 49.26
CA LEU A 642 1.54 29.95 49.73
C LEU A 642 3.05 30.11 49.54
N ALA A 643 3.84 29.08 49.82
CA ALA A 643 5.28 29.10 49.59
C ALA A 643 5.63 29.26 48.10
N LYS A 644 4.87 28.62 47.20
CA LYS A 644 5.02 28.76 45.75
C LYS A 644 4.67 30.17 45.26
N GLU A 645 3.61 30.78 45.80
CA GLU A 645 3.20 32.16 45.49
C GLU A 645 4.22 33.17 46.03
N PHE A 646 4.50 33.12 47.34
CA PHE A 646 5.31 34.13 48.04
C PHE A 646 6.82 33.98 47.82
N GLY A 647 7.34 32.81 47.44
CA GLY A 647 8.78 32.63 47.22
C GLY A 647 9.36 33.62 46.21
N SER A 648 8.61 33.89 45.14
CA SER A 648 8.98 34.89 44.12
C SER A 648 8.61 36.35 44.46
N LEU A 649 7.85 36.58 45.53
CA LEU A 649 7.54 37.92 46.07
C LEU A 649 8.57 38.35 47.13
N VAL A 650 8.96 37.41 47.99
CA VAL A 650 9.85 37.62 49.14
C VAL A 650 11.30 37.74 48.70
N LEU A 651 11.75 36.98 47.70
CA LEU A 651 13.14 36.99 47.24
C LEU A 651 13.20 36.92 45.70
N ARG A 652 13.74 37.94 45.04
CA ARG A 652 13.84 38.04 43.57
C ARG A 652 15.30 38.12 43.09
N PRO A 653 15.65 37.50 41.95
CA PRO A 653 16.97 37.63 41.36
C PRO A 653 17.19 39.04 40.80
N LYS A 654 18.46 39.44 40.65
CA LYS A 654 18.80 40.64 39.90
C LYS A 654 18.63 40.39 38.40
N ILE A 655 17.62 41.02 37.81
CA ILE A 655 17.40 41.00 36.37
C ILE A 655 18.06 42.25 35.77
N ASP A 656 19.29 42.10 35.30
CA ASP A 656 19.97 43.12 34.48
C ASP A 656 19.63 42.87 33.00
N SER A 657 18.95 43.82 32.33
CA SER A 657 18.41 43.72 30.96
C SER A 657 19.43 43.44 29.83
N LEU A 658 20.71 43.25 30.16
CA LEU A 658 21.80 42.96 29.24
C LEU A 658 22.17 41.46 29.19
N ASN A 659 21.70 40.66 30.16
CA ASN A 659 22.09 39.27 30.32
C ASN A 659 20.91 38.32 30.02
N ASN A 660 20.99 37.58 28.92
CA ASN A 660 20.03 36.51 28.53
C ASN A 660 20.03 35.28 29.49
N LEU A 661 20.38 35.45 30.77
CA LEU A 661 20.43 34.39 31.77
C LEU A 661 19.09 34.24 32.53
N GLU A 662 18.03 34.93 32.10
CA GLU A 662 16.71 34.85 32.74
C GLU A 662 16.19 33.41 32.82
N SER A 663 16.38 32.60 31.78
CA SER A 663 15.92 31.20 31.71
C SER A 663 16.42 30.32 32.86
N SER A 664 17.63 30.57 33.37
CA SER A 664 18.19 29.82 34.50
C SER A 664 17.48 30.10 35.83
N TYR A 665 16.81 31.24 35.98
CA TYR A 665 16.13 31.64 37.21
C TYR A 665 14.63 31.33 37.20
N LEU A 666 14.03 31.09 36.02
CA LEU A 666 12.59 30.83 35.90
C LEU A 666 12.15 29.55 36.63
N ASN A 667 13.05 28.56 36.75
CA ASN A 667 12.80 27.23 37.30
C ASN A 667 13.52 26.96 38.65
N ASP A 668 14.03 28.00 39.32
CA ASP A 668 14.73 27.88 40.61
C ASP A 668 13.78 27.45 41.75
N LYS A 669 13.79 26.16 42.11
CA LYS A 669 12.92 25.59 43.16
C LYS A 669 13.23 26.09 44.57
N PHE A 670 14.45 26.55 44.84
CA PHE A 670 14.91 26.89 46.20
C PHE A 670 14.11 28.02 46.86
N GLN A 671 13.50 28.93 46.08
CA GLN A 671 12.62 30.00 46.60
C GLN A 671 11.40 29.44 47.34
N VAL A 672 10.89 28.27 46.93
CA VAL A 672 9.76 27.59 47.59
C VAL A 672 10.24 26.91 48.88
N ILE A 673 11.40 26.25 48.84
CA ILE A 673 12.01 25.60 50.01
C ILE A 673 12.34 26.64 51.10
N LEU A 674 12.90 27.79 50.70
CA LEU A 674 13.11 28.94 51.58
C LEU A 674 11.82 29.39 52.28
N MET A 675 10.71 29.45 51.56
CA MET A 675 9.43 29.83 52.17
C MET A 675 8.92 28.76 53.13
N ASN A 676 9.04 27.46 52.80
CA ASN A 676 8.68 26.38 53.71
C ASN A 676 9.51 26.44 55.01
N ASP A 677 10.84 26.53 54.91
CA ASP A 677 11.73 26.70 56.06
C ASP A 677 11.33 27.93 56.92
N LEU A 678 10.91 29.04 56.29
CA LEU A 678 10.42 30.25 56.97
C LEU A 678 9.04 30.08 57.63
N PHE A 679 8.18 29.21 57.10
CA PHE A 679 6.93 28.81 57.75
C PHE A 679 7.24 27.95 58.98
N ASP A 680 7.89 26.81 58.77
CA ASP A 680 8.10 25.77 59.79
C ASP A 680 8.98 26.27 60.95
N ASN A 681 10.05 27.01 60.64
CA ASN A 681 11.02 27.47 61.63
C ASN A 681 10.78 28.92 62.09
N LYS A 682 9.61 29.52 61.81
CA LYS A 682 9.33 30.93 62.12
C LYS A 682 9.71 31.32 63.55
N GLN A 683 9.24 30.57 64.54
CA GLN A 683 9.46 30.92 65.95
C GLN A 683 10.94 30.81 66.34
N ASN A 684 11.65 29.81 65.83
CA ASN A 684 13.09 29.65 66.05
C ASN A 684 13.86 30.86 65.45
N ILE A 685 13.65 31.13 64.15
CA ILE A 685 14.30 32.20 63.40
C ILE A 685 14.04 33.57 64.02
N PHE A 686 12.78 33.96 64.25
CA PHE A 686 12.47 35.33 64.68
C PHE A 686 12.76 35.58 66.17
N ASN A 687 12.68 34.57 67.05
CA ASN A 687 13.12 34.73 68.45
C ASN A 687 14.64 34.87 68.56
N GLU A 688 15.41 34.14 67.75
CA GLU A 688 16.86 34.30 67.64
C GLU A 688 17.22 35.73 67.19
N LEU A 689 16.63 36.18 66.09
CA LEU A 689 16.88 37.52 65.53
C LEU A 689 16.51 38.64 66.51
N ARG A 690 15.43 38.48 67.29
CA ARG A 690 15.05 39.40 68.37
C ARG A 690 16.07 39.42 69.50
N ARG A 691 16.60 38.26 69.91
CA ARG A 691 17.66 38.14 70.93
C ARG A 691 18.96 38.83 70.46
N GLN A 692 19.39 38.57 69.23
CA GLN A 692 20.59 39.18 68.62
C GLN A 692 20.43 40.69 68.38
N SER A 693 19.24 41.17 68.02
CA SER A 693 18.97 42.61 67.93
C SER A 693 19.03 43.30 69.29
N SER A 694 18.71 42.59 70.38
CA SER A 694 18.67 43.16 71.73
C SER A 694 20.07 43.29 72.31
N THR A 695 20.92 42.26 72.15
CA THR A 695 22.32 42.26 72.60
C THR A 695 23.20 43.28 71.86
N ARG A 696 22.95 43.54 70.57
CA ARG A 696 23.67 44.59 69.80
C ARG A 696 23.47 46.01 70.35
N THR A 697 22.37 46.29 71.04
CA THR A 697 22.09 47.62 71.64
C THR A 697 22.75 47.83 73.00
N ALA A 698 23.18 46.78 73.70
CA ALA A 698 23.69 46.87 75.07
C ALA A 698 25.20 47.20 75.18
N GLY A 699 25.96 47.12 74.09
CA GLY A 699 27.41 47.35 74.07
C GLY A 699 27.87 48.78 73.72
N GLY A 700 26.95 49.72 73.57
CA GLY A 700 27.22 51.04 72.98
C GLY A 700 27.57 52.16 73.97
N ASN A 701 28.56 51.97 74.86
CA ASN A 701 29.03 53.08 75.71
C ASN A 701 30.50 52.97 76.15
N SER A 702 31.43 53.08 75.20
CA SER A 702 32.84 53.43 75.49
C SER A 702 33.51 54.21 74.35
N VAL A 703 33.91 55.44 74.70
CA VAL A 703 34.92 56.34 74.09
C VAL A 703 35.21 56.23 72.58
N SER A 704 34.82 57.28 71.83
CA SER A 704 35.38 57.56 70.50
C SER A 704 36.75 58.28 70.60
N PRO A 705 37.76 57.90 69.80
CA PRO A 705 38.90 58.77 69.51
C PRO A 705 38.55 59.75 68.37
N ALA A 706 38.89 61.02 68.55
CA ALA A 706 38.67 62.05 67.52
C ALA A 706 39.59 61.86 66.31
N ILE A 707 39.05 61.97 65.09
CA ILE A 707 39.86 62.05 63.87
C ILE A 707 40.18 63.52 63.58
N SER A 708 41.48 63.83 63.56
CA SER A 708 42.02 65.17 63.35
C SER A 708 41.68 65.75 61.98
N ARG A 709 41.56 67.08 61.92
CA ARG A 709 41.61 67.89 60.69
C ARG A 709 43.05 67.96 60.14
N LYS A 710 43.20 68.49 58.91
CA LYS A 710 44.37 68.51 57.98
C LYS A 710 44.40 67.25 57.09
N SER A 711 44.70 67.28 55.78
CA SER A 711 44.91 68.34 54.76
C SER A 711 44.94 67.63 53.37
N SER A 712 44.76 68.24 52.20
CA SER A 712 44.61 69.65 51.75
C SER A 712 43.91 69.70 50.37
N LEU A 713 43.63 70.89 49.81
CA LEU A 713 43.14 71.06 48.44
C LEU A 713 44.27 70.99 47.40
N THR A 714 44.07 70.23 46.32
CA THR A 714 44.59 70.56 44.97
C THR A 714 43.53 70.18 43.92
N ARG A 715 43.18 71.13 43.05
CA ARG A 715 42.34 70.94 41.86
C ARG A 715 43.21 70.83 40.61
N HIS A 716 42.64 70.20 39.58
CA HIS A 716 43.14 69.91 38.22
C HIS A 716 43.78 68.51 38.11
N ASP A 717 43.23 67.54 37.36
CA ASP A 717 42.78 67.64 35.98
C ASP A 717 41.70 66.63 35.50
N SER A 718 41.06 67.02 34.39
CA SER A 718 40.44 66.18 33.34
C SER A 718 39.14 65.39 33.60
N ILE A 719 38.21 65.61 32.68
CA ILE A 719 36.87 65.02 32.54
C ILE A 719 36.96 63.65 31.84
N LYS A 720 36.38 62.58 32.43
CA LYS A 720 35.58 61.54 31.72
C LYS A 720 35.01 60.46 32.66
N SER A 721 33.93 59.82 32.21
CA SER A 721 33.24 58.65 32.83
C SER A 721 32.40 58.94 34.08
N GLY A 722 31.09 59.16 33.86
CA GLY A 722 30.09 59.12 34.92
C GLY A 722 29.71 57.69 35.28
N LYS A 723 30.19 57.20 36.44
CA LYS A 723 29.53 56.14 37.21
C LYS A 723 29.44 56.58 38.67
N SER A 724 28.26 57.03 39.07
CA SER A 724 27.93 57.31 40.46
C SER A 724 27.76 56.00 41.24
N HIS A 725 28.87 55.41 41.70
CA HIS A 725 28.80 54.38 42.72
C HIS A 725 28.23 55.01 44.00
N SER A 726 27.06 54.54 44.42
CA SER A 726 26.44 55.04 45.64
C SER A 726 27.19 54.51 46.86
N ALA A 727 27.07 55.21 48.00
CA ALA A 727 27.61 54.73 49.27
C ALA A 727 27.03 53.35 49.69
N ALA A 728 25.88 52.94 49.13
CA ALA A 728 25.27 51.64 49.40
C ALA A 728 26.06 50.47 48.77
N ASP A 729 26.67 50.63 47.59
CA ASP A 729 27.50 49.59 46.96
C ASP A 729 28.73 49.26 47.84
N SER A 730 29.35 50.31 48.41
CA SER A 730 30.49 50.21 49.32
C SER A 730 30.14 49.55 50.65
N LEU A 731 28.92 49.76 51.14
CA LEU A 731 28.39 49.08 52.33
C LEU A 731 28.09 47.61 52.04
N ALA A 732 27.39 47.31 50.94
CA ALA A 732 27.03 45.95 50.54
C ALA A 732 28.26 45.07 50.27
N ALA A 733 29.31 45.59 49.63
CA ALA A 733 30.57 44.88 49.42
C ALA A 733 31.27 44.51 50.73
N LYS A 734 31.23 45.42 51.74
CA LYS A 734 31.76 45.16 53.08
C LYS A 734 30.92 44.17 53.89
N SER A 735 29.60 44.10 53.65
CA SER A 735 28.73 43.07 54.23
C SER A 735 29.05 41.69 53.66
N LYS A 736 29.11 41.54 52.32
CA LYS A 736 29.41 40.26 51.64
C LYS A 736 30.69 39.60 52.18
N SER A 737 31.80 40.36 52.23
CA SER A 737 33.09 39.86 52.76
C SER A 737 33.04 39.42 54.23
N ARG A 738 32.23 40.11 55.07
CA ARG A 738 32.08 39.76 56.49
C ARG A 738 31.19 38.54 56.68
N LEU A 739 30.09 38.43 55.96
CA LEU A 739 29.16 37.31 56.02
C LEU A 739 29.82 36.00 55.57
N GLU A 740 30.61 36.05 54.50
CA GLU A 740 31.37 34.91 53.99
C GLU A 740 32.44 34.43 54.99
N SER A 741 33.16 35.35 55.65
CA SER A 741 34.09 35.00 56.74
C SER A 741 33.40 34.38 57.97
N ARG A 742 32.13 34.75 58.23
CA ARG A 742 31.34 34.23 59.37
C ARG A 742 30.79 32.84 59.09
N LEU A 743 30.32 32.58 57.87
CA LEU A 743 29.95 31.24 57.40
C LEU A 743 31.12 30.26 57.55
N GLN A 744 32.32 30.63 57.10
CA GLN A 744 33.53 29.81 57.26
C GLN A 744 33.91 29.60 58.74
N SER A 745 33.68 30.59 59.61
CA SER A 745 34.01 30.47 61.04
C SER A 745 33.00 29.65 61.85
N ALA A 746 31.72 29.61 61.43
CA ALA A 746 30.70 28.81 62.10
C ALA A 746 30.95 27.31 61.92
N VAL A 747 31.23 26.88 60.68
CA VAL A 747 31.59 25.49 60.33
C VAL A 747 32.81 25.00 61.11
N LYS A 748 33.78 25.88 61.38
CA LYS A 748 35.03 25.52 62.06
C LYS A 748 34.90 25.27 63.57
N ASN A 749 33.81 25.71 64.20
CA ASN A 749 33.58 25.53 65.64
C ASN A 749 32.91 24.18 65.98
N GLN A 750 32.23 23.52 65.04
CA GLN A 750 31.65 22.18 65.27
C GLN A 750 32.70 21.06 65.24
N MET A 751 33.70 21.15 64.36
CA MET A 751 34.79 20.15 64.23
C MET A 751 35.70 20.01 65.48
N LYS A 752 35.50 20.78 66.54
CA LYS A 752 36.31 20.73 67.77
C LYS A 752 35.63 20.06 68.96
N LYS A 753 34.38 19.59 68.84
CA LYS A 753 33.61 19.14 70.02
C LYS A 753 33.48 17.62 70.21
N GLU A 754 33.89 16.80 69.24
CA GLU A 754 33.81 15.34 69.34
C GLU A 754 35.06 14.64 68.75
N VAL A 755 36.11 14.45 69.57
CA VAL A 755 37.10 13.36 69.44
C VAL A 755 37.69 13.06 70.83
N HIS A 756 37.53 11.83 71.35
CA HIS A 756 38.60 10.93 71.83
C HIS A 756 38.02 9.55 72.29
N PRO A 757 38.82 8.45 72.41
CA PRO A 757 38.46 7.07 72.05
C PRO A 757 38.46 6.11 73.29
N ASP A 758 38.51 4.77 73.26
CA ASP A 758 38.82 3.66 72.31
C ASP A 758 37.80 2.50 72.51
N GLY A 759 37.74 1.39 71.77
CA GLY A 759 38.49 0.86 70.60
C GLY A 759 38.34 -0.69 70.52
N ASP A 760 38.34 -1.28 69.32
CA ASP A 760 38.63 -2.71 68.97
C ASP A 760 37.78 -3.85 69.66
N LYS A 761 36.99 -4.74 69.00
CA LYS A 761 37.25 -5.61 67.82
C LYS A 761 36.03 -6.42 67.31
N ASP A 762 36.08 -6.81 66.02
CA ASP A 762 35.58 -8.03 65.31
C ASP A 762 34.09 -8.51 65.46
N ALA A 763 33.33 -8.92 64.43
CA ALA A 763 33.68 -9.64 63.19
C ALA A 763 32.54 -9.69 62.09
N LYS A 764 32.93 -9.86 60.81
CA LYS A 764 32.23 -10.51 59.64
C LYS A 764 30.94 -9.84 59.07
N GLU A 765 30.56 -10.02 57.78
CA GLU A 765 30.92 -10.99 56.72
C GLU A 765 30.80 -10.43 55.26
N GLU A 766 31.59 -10.98 54.31
CA GLU A 766 31.56 -11.01 52.80
C GLU A 766 31.26 -9.74 51.94
N ASP A 767 32.11 -9.17 51.05
CA ASP A 767 32.87 -9.61 49.82
C ASP A 767 31.99 -9.83 48.54
N ALA A 768 32.29 -9.48 47.27
CA ALA A 768 33.25 -8.62 46.55
C ALA A 768 32.67 -8.32 45.12
N SER A 769 33.04 -7.33 44.29
CA SER A 769 34.35 -7.08 43.66
C SER A 769 34.30 -5.91 42.62
N LYS A 770 35.47 -5.46 42.12
CA LYS A 770 35.73 -4.31 41.20
C LYS A 770 35.89 -4.80 39.73
N PRO A 771 36.52 -4.12 38.72
CA PRO A 771 37.04 -2.74 38.50
C PRO A 771 36.55 -2.09 37.15
N ALA A 772 37.03 -0.95 36.61
CA ALA A 772 37.47 0.38 37.11
C ALA A 772 37.77 1.35 35.91
N SER A 773 38.25 2.57 36.22
CA SER A 773 38.90 3.59 35.33
C SER A 773 38.00 4.62 34.60
N GLY A 774 38.31 5.91 34.80
CA GLY A 774 37.68 7.05 34.14
C GLY A 774 38.69 8.18 33.94
N LEU A 775 38.72 8.76 32.72
CA LEU A 775 39.68 9.79 32.30
C LEU A 775 39.01 11.15 32.07
N LYS A 776 39.75 12.22 32.40
CA LYS A 776 39.32 13.63 32.36
C LYS A 776 39.09 14.14 30.92
N ARG A 777 38.10 15.01 30.70
CA ARG A 777 38.11 16.05 29.64
C ARG A 777 37.48 17.37 30.09
N SER A 778 37.89 18.43 29.40
CA SER A 778 37.65 19.86 29.67
C SER A 778 36.84 20.52 28.51
N PRO A 779 36.52 21.84 28.53
CA PRO A 779 35.33 22.37 27.84
C PRO A 779 35.51 22.88 26.40
N SER A 780 34.39 23.05 25.69
CA SER A 780 34.29 23.58 24.31
C SER A 780 33.85 25.05 24.23
N PRO A 781 34.30 25.84 23.22
CA PRO A 781 33.81 27.21 23.00
C PRO A 781 33.34 27.54 21.55
N LYS A 782 32.54 28.62 21.43
CA LYS A 782 32.29 29.54 20.26
C LYS A 782 31.26 29.18 19.16
N LYS A 783 30.11 29.88 19.28
CA LYS A 783 29.40 30.73 18.28
C LYS A 783 29.85 30.73 16.79
N LYS A 784 28.86 30.72 15.88
CA LYS A 784 28.82 31.57 14.68
C LYS A 784 27.41 32.17 14.46
N LYS A 785 27.33 33.33 13.79
CA LYS A 785 26.11 34.03 13.36
C LYS A 785 25.99 33.95 11.84
N LEU A 786 24.78 34.08 11.29
CA LEU A 786 24.56 34.88 10.08
C LEU A 786 23.13 35.47 10.08
N ASN A 787 22.99 36.71 9.59
CA ASN A 787 21.73 37.40 9.32
C ASN A 787 21.49 37.42 7.80
N VAL A 788 20.23 37.51 7.34
CA VAL A 788 19.66 38.33 6.24
C VAL A 788 18.12 38.07 6.30
N LEU A 789 17.21 39.00 6.59
CA LEU A 789 16.76 40.27 5.97
C LEU A 789 15.73 40.09 4.81
N LEU A 790 14.72 40.98 4.78
CA LEU A 790 13.63 41.15 3.79
C LEU A 790 12.48 40.12 3.86
N ASP A 791 11.21 40.46 3.56
CA ASP A 791 10.42 41.69 3.80
C ASP A 791 8.90 41.35 3.60
N GLN A 792 8.01 42.31 3.82
CA GLN A 792 6.58 42.46 3.42
C GLN A 792 5.93 41.37 2.50
N ASP A 793 4.62 41.04 2.61
CA ASP A 793 3.51 42.01 2.53
C ASP A 793 2.10 41.50 3.03
N ASN A 794 1.11 42.39 2.94
CA ASN A 794 -0.29 42.39 3.44
C ASN A 794 -1.25 41.28 2.95
N GLY A 795 -2.36 41.03 3.67
CA GLY A 795 -3.40 40.07 3.19
C GLY A 795 -4.76 39.89 3.93
N LYS A 796 -5.35 40.91 4.56
CA LYS A 796 -6.79 41.06 4.95
C LYS A 796 -7.71 39.81 5.23
N SER A 797 -8.04 39.70 6.52
CA SER A 797 -9.30 39.23 7.16
C SER A 797 -10.64 39.22 6.36
N SER A 798 -11.49 38.21 6.64
CA SER A 798 -12.93 38.41 6.89
C SER A 798 -13.52 37.38 7.89
N ASN A 799 -14.70 37.65 8.48
CA ASN A 799 -15.23 37.01 9.71
C ASN A 799 -16.40 36.02 9.47
N GLY A 800 -16.61 35.07 10.39
CA GLY A 800 -17.83 34.22 10.44
C GLY A 800 -18.02 33.39 11.73
N LYS A 801 -18.54 34.00 12.82
CA LYS A 801 -18.77 33.36 14.15
C LYS A 801 -20.01 32.46 14.21
N LYS A 802 -19.95 31.34 14.97
CA LYS A 802 -20.78 30.98 16.18
C LYS A 802 -20.74 29.46 16.52
N THR A 803 -20.07 29.05 17.61
CA THR A 803 -20.60 28.64 18.96
C THR A 803 -21.20 27.22 19.11
N LEU A 804 -20.45 26.37 19.84
CA LEU A 804 -20.82 25.11 20.57
C LEU A 804 -21.63 25.44 21.87
N PRO A 805 -22.13 24.51 22.75
CA PRO A 805 -21.64 23.14 23.11
C PRO A 805 -22.77 22.10 23.46
N PRO A 806 -22.60 21.07 24.34
CA PRO A 806 -21.80 19.82 24.18
C PRO A 806 -22.57 18.48 24.49
N ALA A 807 -21.92 17.34 24.20
CA ALA A 807 -21.83 16.02 24.90
C ALA A 807 -22.94 15.52 25.90
N PRO A 808 -23.18 14.18 26.07
CA PRO A 808 -22.16 13.11 26.10
C PRO A 808 -22.53 11.73 25.50
N VAL A 809 -21.61 10.76 25.65
CA VAL A 809 -21.66 9.37 25.16
C VAL A 809 -21.78 8.37 26.33
N THR A 810 -22.52 7.27 26.17
CA THR A 810 -22.49 6.09 27.06
C THR A 810 -22.57 4.77 26.26
N TYR A 811 -22.18 3.67 26.89
CA TYR A 811 -21.69 2.44 26.24
C TYR A 811 -22.64 1.23 26.38
N ARG A 812 -22.72 0.42 25.30
CA ARG A 812 -22.87 -1.06 25.27
C ARG A 812 -24.26 -1.74 25.57
N PRO A 813 -24.43 -3.06 25.21
CA PRO A 813 -25.62 -3.51 24.48
C PRO A 813 -26.39 -4.69 25.14
N SER A 814 -27.41 -5.23 24.46
CA SER A 814 -28.06 -6.51 24.81
C SER A 814 -28.78 -7.16 23.62
N ASN A 815 -28.69 -8.50 23.56
CA ASN A 815 -29.63 -9.47 22.94
C ASN A 815 -29.82 -9.46 21.40
N ASP A 816 -30.05 -10.58 20.69
CA ASP A 816 -30.05 -12.02 21.03
C ASP A 816 -29.80 -12.83 19.75
N ILE A 817 -29.38 -14.11 19.88
CA ILE A 817 -30.00 -15.31 19.26
C ILE A 817 -29.08 -16.54 19.46
N ILE A 818 -29.70 -17.64 19.88
CA ILE A 818 -29.10 -18.94 20.22
C ILE A 818 -29.32 -19.90 19.05
N PHE A 819 -28.34 -20.77 18.74
CA PHE A 819 -28.61 -22.06 18.10
C PHE A 819 -27.65 -23.16 18.61
N ASP A 820 -28.01 -24.41 18.32
CA ASP A 820 -27.91 -25.54 19.26
C ASP A 820 -26.70 -26.48 19.04
N LYS A 821 -26.52 -27.46 19.94
CA LYS A 821 -25.37 -28.38 20.02
C LYS A 821 -25.61 -29.78 19.45
N SER A 822 -24.51 -30.34 18.92
CA SER A 822 -24.16 -31.79 18.92
C SER A 822 -24.91 -32.75 17.98
N PRO A 823 -24.40 -33.99 17.74
CA PRO A 823 -23.09 -34.56 18.12
C PRO A 823 -22.23 -35.07 16.94
N ASN A 824 -21.05 -35.58 17.31
CA ASN A 824 -20.00 -36.14 16.46
C ASN A 824 -20.06 -37.69 16.50
N GLU A 825 -19.92 -38.38 15.37
CA GLU A 825 -19.71 -39.85 15.33
C GLU A 825 -18.60 -40.26 14.37
N SER A 826 -17.95 -41.38 14.69
CA SER A 826 -16.67 -41.84 14.18
C SER A 826 -16.79 -43.03 13.23
N ALA A 827 -15.94 -43.10 12.21
CA ALA A 827 -15.44 -44.37 11.66
C ALA A 827 -14.09 -44.16 10.95
N ALA A 828 -13.19 -45.12 11.11
CA ALA A 828 -11.92 -45.17 10.39
C ALA A 828 -11.64 -46.60 9.89
N ASP A 829 -10.83 -46.64 8.83
CA ASP A 829 -9.93 -47.73 8.43
C ASP A 829 -10.44 -48.86 7.50
N LEU A 830 -9.46 -49.52 6.87
CA LEU A 830 -9.45 -50.74 6.05
C LEU A 830 -9.72 -50.61 4.53
N SER A 831 -8.64 -50.46 3.76
CA SER A 831 -7.95 -51.60 3.06
C SER A 831 -7.37 -51.25 1.67
N SER A 832 -6.24 -51.88 1.37
CA SER A 832 -5.41 -51.66 0.16
C SER A 832 -5.55 -52.81 -0.87
N PRO A 833 -5.30 -52.55 -2.17
CA PRO A 833 -5.04 -53.59 -3.18
C PRO A 833 -3.54 -53.70 -3.55
N PRO A 834 -3.10 -54.84 -4.15
CA PRO A 834 -1.69 -55.25 -4.18
C PRO A 834 -0.89 -54.85 -5.44
N LYS A 835 0.44 -55.01 -5.34
CA LYS A 835 1.42 -54.82 -6.44
C LYS A 835 1.54 -56.07 -7.32
N PHE A 836 1.69 -55.88 -8.63
CA PHE A 836 2.34 -56.82 -9.57
C PHE A 836 3.09 -56.05 -10.67
N ALA A 837 4.13 -56.67 -11.23
CA ALA A 837 5.00 -56.18 -12.32
C ALA A 837 5.73 -57.39 -12.94
N PRO A 838 6.46 -57.32 -14.08
CA PRO A 838 6.53 -56.25 -15.11
C PRO A 838 6.42 -56.76 -16.58
N SER A 839 6.60 -55.83 -17.54
CA SER A 839 7.14 -55.98 -18.93
C SER A 839 6.30 -56.63 -20.04
N LEU A 840 5.98 -55.84 -21.10
CA LEU A 840 6.70 -55.82 -22.38
C LEU A 840 6.19 -54.68 -23.31
N GLU A 841 6.98 -54.31 -24.32
CA GLU A 841 6.87 -53.05 -25.07
C GLU A 841 6.03 -53.13 -26.37
N ARG A 842 5.26 -52.06 -26.71
CA ARG A 842 5.39 -51.32 -28.00
C ARG A 842 4.33 -50.21 -28.24
N LYS A 843 4.84 -49.12 -28.85
CA LYS A 843 4.19 -48.09 -29.69
C LYS A 843 3.16 -47.16 -29.03
N SER A 844 3.36 -45.87 -29.27
CA SER A 844 2.69 -44.76 -28.59
C SER A 844 1.25 -44.54 -29.07
N SER A 845 0.38 -44.22 -28.11
CA SER A 845 -1.04 -43.94 -28.29
C SER A 845 -1.38 -42.57 -27.67
N VAL A 846 -2.56 -42.01 -27.99
CA VAL A 846 -3.10 -40.76 -27.38
C VAL A 846 -3.11 -40.81 -25.84
N LYS A 847 -3.12 -42.02 -25.28
CA LYS A 847 -3.00 -42.32 -23.84
C LYS A 847 -1.66 -41.89 -23.21
N ASP A 848 -0.59 -41.77 -23.99
CA ASP A 848 0.74 -41.40 -23.49
C ASP A 848 0.89 -39.89 -23.32
N MET A 849 0.29 -39.08 -24.21
CA MET A 849 0.21 -37.63 -24.04
C MET A 849 -0.57 -37.23 -22.77
N ALA A 850 -1.51 -38.06 -22.33
CA ALA A 850 -2.20 -37.85 -21.06
C ALA A 850 -1.31 -38.14 -19.83
N LYS A 851 -0.34 -39.07 -19.94
CA LYS A 851 0.56 -39.44 -18.84
C LYS A 851 1.71 -38.44 -18.63
N ASP A 852 2.26 -37.89 -19.70
CA ASP A 852 3.34 -36.89 -19.61
C ASP A 852 2.89 -35.61 -18.87
N PHE A 853 1.59 -35.30 -18.91
CA PHE A 853 1.00 -34.22 -18.11
C PHE A 853 0.68 -34.64 -16.67
N GLU A 854 0.20 -35.86 -16.42
CA GLU A 854 -0.09 -36.34 -15.05
C GLU A 854 1.19 -36.45 -14.20
N ASN A 855 2.33 -36.87 -14.76
CA ASN A 855 3.61 -36.94 -14.04
C ASN A 855 4.16 -35.55 -13.65
N ARG A 856 4.14 -34.55 -14.56
CA ARG A 856 4.56 -33.18 -14.22
C ARG A 856 3.68 -32.54 -13.13
N SER A 857 2.40 -32.89 -13.09
CA SER A 857 1.48 -32.36 -12.08
C SER A 857 1.63 -32.98 -10.69
N THR A 858 2.41 -34.05 -10.53
CA THR A 858 2.54 -34.80 -9.27
C THR A 858 3.91 -34.69 -8.62
N GLU A 859 5.01 -34.61 -9.38
CA GLU A 859 6.37 -34.50 -8.82
C GLU A 859 6.63 -33.14 -8.15
N ASP A 860 6.21 -32.02 -8.77
CA ASP A 860 6.33 -30.67 -8.17
C ASP A 860 5.52 -30.47 -6.88
N PHE A 861 4.53 -31.34 -6.60
CA PHE A 861 3.63 -31.22 -5.45
C PHE A 861 4.06 -32.02 -4.20
N GLN A 862 5.02 -32.95 -4.30
CA GLN A 862 5.51 -33.69 -3.13
C GLN A 862 6.69 -33.02 -2.42
N ASP A 863 7.53 -32.27 -3.13
CA ASP A 863 8.74 -31.66 -2.55
C ASP A 863 8.48 -30.39 -1.72
N ALA A 864 7.31 -29.74 -1.88
CA ALA A 864 6.92 -28.59 -1.07
C ALA A 864 6.40 -28.97 0.33
N ILE A 865 5.85 -30.18 0.50
CA ILE A 865 5.21 -30.63 1.76
C ILE A 865 6.22 -31.30 2.70
N SER A 866 7.34 -31.82 2.17
CA SER A 866 8.35 -32.57 2.93
C SER A 866 9.33 -31.71 3.74
N ARG A 867 9.41 -30.39 3.51
CA ARG A 867 10.44 -29.50 4.11
C ARG A 867 10.02 -28.67 5.33
N SER A 868 8.82 -28.86 5.89
CA SER A 868 8.29 -28.03 7.00
C SER A 868 8.21 -28.71 8.37
N ARG A 869 8.75 -29.94 8.55
CA ARG A 869 8.70 -30.67 9.84
C ARG A 869 10.00 -31.38 10.24
N SER A 870 11.01 -30.60 10.65
CA SER A 870 12.11 -31.13 11.49
C SER A 870 13.01 -30.04 12.09
N ALA A 871 12.76 -29.65 13.36
CA ALA A 871 13.81 -29.25 14.34
C ALA A 871 13.20 -28.81 15.68
N SER A 872 13.24 -29.69 16.69
CA SER A 872 13.11 -29.32 18.11
C SER A 872 14.14 -30.11 18.92
N PRO A 873 15.12 -29.48 19.59
CA PRO A 873 16.03 -30.17 20.48
C PRO A 873 15.53 -30.16 21.93
N THR A 874 15.16 -31.32 22.46
CA THR A 874 15.42 -31.68 23.87
C THR A 874 16.92 -31.60 24.16
N LYS A 875 17.46 -31.36 25.37
CA LYS A 875 16.98 -31.61 26.76
C LYS A 875 17.95 -30.89 27.73
N GLY A 876 17.57 -30.63 28.99
CA GLY A 876 18.57 -30.40 30.05
C GLY A 876 18.15 -29.64 31.30
N LEU A 877 17.51 -30.35 32.26
CA LEU A 877 17.16 -29.95 33.64
C LEU A 877 16.10 -28.84 33.79
#